data_AF-A0A6J7SNS9-F1
#
_entry.id   AF-A0A6J7SNS9-F1
#
_cell.length_a   1.000
_cell.length_b   1.000
_cell.length_c   1.000
_cell.angle_alpha   90.00
_cell.angle_beta   90.00
_cell.angle_gamma   90.00
#
_symmetry.space_group_name_H-M   'P 1'
#
loop_
_entity.id
_entity.type
_entity.pdbx_description
1 polymer ?
#
loop_
_entity_poly.entity_id
_entity_poly.type
_entity_poly.pdbx_seq_one_letter_code
_entity_poly.pdbx_strand_id
1 'polypeptide(L)'
;MSQVGARGMALEGKSAAEIIQHFYTGVDVTPFPDSSSLRVNIGHLLTKFSFRVEAIAGETGTVFSQLWGSDLSAIPSKVDTPTARVAAGTQITATPTESGTVLTYVLPGIAATPLAPALTFTLRWSGTRFLDGPAGLVNTSSNKYRYGQLHLTTIKTKDGPRLEVTNDVRLHDEYLKGIGEMPSSWPAAALQAQVIAIRSYALSKNGVFRTECDCEIYGSTKDLAFVGYSKEIEAGWGGKWVDAVTATSTDPLSGLTATLKGRPVATFFFTSSGGHTQDVIDVWGSNLTWLQAVPDPWSLDLSLNPGYATWTKVKSQAEMAKAFVLSDVASYSFNSRTRGGGVKSVTATSSSGKRATLSGEIFRSRLDLPSTFIQRPVVSISSADDVLLSIGIGKALFPSAKSAVLTTVDTETASAITAAPFAFQLKAPLLVSSGADVDTRVVAELIRRKITKVYVVGSDFQFSAKYFSELKKRKITVERLGGANRYAVAEAVAGAMKGAPILVSNQDVSSLLPLASALATASRPILWTASGVIPRQTARVLARTKSPISLVGVADHFEESLVAQLPDDFEDLRSLDEAGLAVAVEELSIPQARVAVSGEASASTIGFFGPQVQLLALSDYLDAHPETLIIYAIRLKSDEVSQIRALS
;
A
#
# COMPACT_ATOMS: atom_id res chain seq x y z
N MET A 1 -1.95 17.93 4.16
CA MET A 1 -0.69 18.20 3.45
C MET A 1 0.27 17.04 3.57
N SER A 2 0.79 16.55 2.44
CA SER A 2 1.91 15.58 2.43
C SER A 2 3.23 16.33 2.62
N GLN A 3 4.07 15.89 3.56
CA GLN A 3 5.37 16.51 3.79
C GLN A 3 6.29 16.31 2.58
N VAL A 4 6.36 15.09 2.04
CA VAL A 4 7.10 14.83 0.79
C VAL A 4 6.56 15.69 -0.35
N GLY A 5 5.24 15.83 -0.45
CA GLY A 5 4.60 16.69 -1.44
C GLY A 5 5.02 18.15 -1.32
N ALA A 6 4.98 18.70 -0.10
CA ALA A 6 5.46 20.05 0.18
C ALA A 6 6.95 20.23 -0.16
N ARG A 7 7.79 19.22 0.09
CA ARG A 7 9.21 19.22 -0.31
C ARG A 7 9.36 19.25 -1.83
N GLY A 8 8.63 18.41 -2.56
CA GLY A 8 8.67 18.35 -4.01
C GLY A 8 8.25 19.67 -4.65
N MET A 9 7.11 20.22 -4.24
CA MET A 9 6.64 21.53 -4.67
C MET A 9 7.65 22.65 -4.38
N ALA A 10 8.26 22.64 -3.19
CA ALA A 10 9.27 23.65 -2.84
C ALA A 10 10.54 23.55 -3.71
N LEU A 11 10.93 22.34 -4.11
CA LEU A 11 12.05 22.13 -5.04
C LEU A 11 11.72 22.60 -6.47
N GLU A 12 10.44 22.61 -6.83
CA GLU A 12 9.93 23.22 -8.07
C GLU A 12 9.74 24.75 -7.98
N GLY A 13 10.13 25.36 -6.86
CA GLY A 13 10.06 26.80 -6.66
C GLY A 13 8.70 27.33 -6.21
N LYS A 14 7.78 26.47 -5.78
CA LYS A 14 6.50 26.90 -5.19
C LYS A 14 6.71 27.58 -3.84
N SER A 15 5.96 28.66 -3.63
CA SER A 15 5.90 29.38 -2.36
C SER A 15 5.16 28.59 -1.29
N ALA A 16 5.36 28.95 -0.02
CA ALA A 16 4.65 28.35 1.10
C ALA A 16 3.11 28.49 0.98
N ALA A 17 2.64 29.63 0.47
CA ALA A 17 1.22 29.88 0.26
C ALA A 17 0.63 28.97 -0.83
N GLU A 18 1.32 28.82 -1.97
CA GLU A 18 0.90 27.89 -3.03
C GLU A 18 0.85 26.44 -2.54
N ILE A 19 1.82 26.02 -1.71
CA ILE A 19 1.82 24.68 -1.10
C ILE A 19 0.60 24.49 -0.19
N ILE A 20 0.31 25.46 0.69
CA ILE A 20 -0.87 25.41 1.57
C ILE A 20 -2.16 25.35 0.75
N GLN A 21 -2.31 26.21 -0.25
CA GLN A 21 -3.53 26.27 -1.06
C GLN A 21 -3.73 25.03 -1.95
N HIS A 22 -2.65 24.36 -2.35
CA HIS A 22 -2.72 23.07 -3.03
C HIS A 22 -3.28 21.98 -2.13
N PHE A 23 -2.79 21.86 -0.89
CA PHE A 23 -3.19 20.79 0.03
C PHE A 23 -4.45 21.07 0.84
N TYR A 24 -4.90 22.32 0.90
CA TYR A 24 -6.10 22.74 1.63
C TYR A 24 -7.00 23.56 0.70
N THR A 25 -8.03 22.93 0.16
CA THR A 25 -8.84 23.51 -0.93
C THR A 25 -9.65 24.73 -0.47
N GLY A 26 -9.55 25.83 -1.24
CA GLY A 26 -10.35 27.04 -1.02
C GLY A 26 -9.96 27.86 0.22
N VAL A 27 -8.82 27.58 0.84
CA VAL A 27 -8.30 28.38 1.94
C VAL A 27 -7.52 29.59 1.42
N ASP A 28 -7.54 30.67 2.20
CA ASP A 28 -6.65 31.80 2.04
C ASP A 28 -5.46 31.68 2.99
N VAL A 29 -4.32 32.25 2.63
CA VAL A 29 -3.15 32.38 3.51
C VAL A 29 -3.03 33.85 3.91
N THR A 30 -3.48 34.17 5.11
CA THR A 30 -3.61 35.55 5.58
C THR A 30 -2.98 35.74 6.95
N PRO A 31 -2.51 36.96 7.29
CA PRO A 31 -2.13 37.29 8.67
C PRO A 31 -3.29 37.01 9.64
N PHE A 32 -3.02 36.35 10.76
CA PHE A 32 -3.98 36.10 11.83
C PHE A 32 -3.32 36.24 13.21
N PRO A 33 -3.99 36.84 14.22
CA PRO A 33 -3.44 36.96 15.56
C PRO A 33 -3.16 35.61 16.23
N ASP A 34 -1.94 35.40 16.72
CA ASP A 34 -1.47 34.13 17.29
C ASP A 34 -0.63 34.32 18.56
N SER A 35 -0.80 35.45 19.26
CA SER A 35 -0.09 35.76 20.50
C SER A 35 -0.66 35.08 21.77
N SER A 36 -1.68 34.23 21.64
CA SER A 36 -2.29 33.53 22.78
C SER A 36 -1.34 32.47 23.35
N SER A 37 -1.45 32.23 24.66
CA SER A 37 -0.80 31.08 25.31
C SER A 37 -1.59 29.81 25.01
N LEU A 38 -0.86 28.72 24.85
CA LEU A 38 -1.35 27.37 24.59
C LEU A 38 -0.79 26.45 25.69
N ARG A 39 -1.64 25.68 26.37
CA ARG A 39 -1.25 24.66 27.35
C ARG A 39 -1.00 23.33 26.64
N VAL A 40 0.28 22.99 26.48
CA VAL A 40 0.74 21.81 25.72
C VAL A 40 1.12 20.69 26.67
N ASN A 41 0.52 19.51 26.52
CA ASN A 41 0.90 18.34 27.32
C ASN A 41 2.23 17.75 26.85
N ILE A 42 3.26 17.80 27.70
CA ILE A 42 4.60 17.26 27.44
C ILE A 42 4.88 15.95 28.20
N GLY A 43 3.91 15.47 28.99
CA GLY A 43 3.98 14.22 29.72
C GLY A 43 2.59 13.76 30.13
N HIS A 44 2.17 12.61 29.62
CA HIS A 44 0.81 12.10 29.80
C HIS A 44 0.80 10.80 30.62
N LEU A 45 -0.08 10.71 31.62
CA LEU A 45 -0.26 9.55 32.48
C LEU A 45 1.04 9.02 33.11
N LEU A 46 1.93 9.92 33.52
CA LEU A 46 3.23 9.54 34.06
C LEU A 46 3.11 9.05 35.51
N THR A 47 4.01 8.15 35.90
CA THR A 47 4.17 7.74 37.32
C THR A 47 5.24 8.55 38.04
N LYS A 48 6.06 9.30 37.31
CA LYS A 48 7.03 10.27 37.81
C LYS A 48 7.50 11.17 36.67
N PHE A 49 7.98 12.36 37.00
CA PHE A 49 8.65 13.26 36.05
C PHE A 49 9.85 13.93 36.72
N SER A 50 11.03 13.82 36.11
CA SER A 50 12.27 14.40 36.63
C SER A 50 12.87 15.38 35.64
N PHE A 51 13.33 16.51 36.15
CA PHE A 51 13.93 17.56 35.34
C PHE A 51 14.92 18.40 36.16
N ARG A 52 15.69 19.24 35.46
CA ARG A 52 16.57 20.26 36.03
C ARG A 52 16.31 21.58 35.35
N VAL A 53 16.47 22.68 36.07
CA VAL A 53 16.56 24.00 35.46
C VAL A 53 18.03 24.34 35.33
N GLU A 54 18.47 24.67 34.11
CA GLU A 54 19.88 24.86 33.78
C GLU A 54 20.05 26.15 32.97
N ALA A 55 21.24 26.73 33.02
CA ALA A 55 21.58 27.84 32.14
C ALA A 55 21.77 27.36 30.70
N ILE A 56 21.37 28.18 29.73
CA ILE A 56 21.70 27.94 28.32
C ILE A 56 23.20 28.15 28.12
N ALA A 57 23.79 27.39 27.20
CA ALA A 57 25.20 27.56 26.85
C ALA A 57 25.48 29.00 26.40
N GLY A 58 26.46 29.64 27.05
CA GLY A 58 26.86 31.03 26.76
C GLY A 58 26.14 32.10 27.58
N GLU A 59 25.13 31.75 28.38
CA GLU A 59 24.42 32.71 29.22
C GLU A 59 25.27 33.16 30.42
N THR A 60 25.20 34.46 30.76
CA THR A 60 25.87 35.02 31.93
C THR A 60 24.86 35.32 33.04
N GLY A 61 25.22 35.02 34.29
CA GLY A 61 24.36 35.22 35.46
C GLY A 61 23.78 33.92 36.05
N THR A 62 23.11 34.05 37.20
CA THR A 62 22.58 32.90 37.94
C THR A 62 21.14 32.61 37.53
N VAL A 63 20.94 31.47 36.88
CA VAL A 63 19.60 30.93 36.58
C VAL A 63 18.96 30.36 37.84
N PHE A 64 17.65 30.52 37.97
CA PHE A 64 16.88 30.03 39.10
C PHE A 64 15.46 29.66 38.69
N SER A 65 14.78 28.91 39.56
CA SER A 65 13.37 28.57 39.40
C SER A 65 12.58 28.76 40.68
N GLN A 66 11.27 28.95 40.51
CA GLN A 66 10.31 29.17 41.57
C GLN A 66 9.15 28.19 41.40
N LEU A 67 8.69 27.65 42.52
CA LEU A 67 7.62 26.65 42.59
C LEU A 67 6.45 27.18 43.41
N TRP A 68 5.23 26.93 42.94
CA TRP A 68 3.98 27.20 43.65
C TRP A 68 3.15 25.93 43.75
N GLY A 69 2.63 25.63 44.93
CA GLY A 69 1.66 24.54 45.15
C GLY A 69 0.24 24.89 44.70
N SER A 70 0.09 25.54 43.54
CA SER A 70 -1.19 25.93 42.94
C SER A 70 -1.03 26.08 41.42
N ASP A 71 -2.13 25.99 40.67
CA ASP A 71 -2.17 26.28 39.23
C ASP A 71 -2.18 27.80 38.99
N LEU A 72 -1.06 28.35 38.49
CA LEU A 72 -0.96 29.77 38.17
C LEU A 72 -1.36 30.06 36.72
N SER A 73 -2.11 31.15 36.54
CA SER A 73 -2.47 31.66 35.21
C SER A 73 -1.25 31.93 34.33
N ALA A 74 -1.44 31.77 33.01
CA ALA A 74 -0.51 32.18 31.98
C ALA A 74 -0.35 33.72 31.85
N ILE A 75 -1.04 34.49 32.70
CA ILE A 75 -0.83 35.93 32.88
C ILE A 75 -0.19 36.13 34.26
N PRO A 76 1.08 36.61 34.34
CA PRO A 76 1.74 36.81 35.62
C PRO A 76 0.98 37.80 36.52
N SER A 77 0.46 37.32 37.65
CA SER A 77 0.01 38.18 38.75
C SER A 77 1.25 38.67 39.53
N LYS A 78 1.24 39.94 39.98
CA LYS A 78 2.43 40.59 40.56
C LYS A 78 2.71 40.22 42.03
N VAL A 79 1.89 39.35 42.66
CA VAL A 79 1.80 39.26 44.13
C VAL A 79 2.02 37.85 44.72
N ASP A 80 2.20 36.81 43.90
CA ASP A 80 2.26 35.44 44.42
C ASP A 80 3.63 35.08 44.99
N THR A 81 3.70 34.83 46.31
CA THR A 81 4.94 34.36 46.97
C THR A 81 5.17 32.88 46.65
N PRO A 82 6.35 32.47 46.13
CA PRO A 82 6.60 31.07 45.78
C PRO A 82 6.70 30.20 47.03
N THR A 83 6.19 28.97 46.93
CA THR A 83 6.34 27.91 47.94
C THR A 83 7.81 27.54 48.13
N ALA A 84 8.60 27.54 47.05
CA ALA A 84 10.03 27.28 47.11
C ALA A 84 10.79 27.99 45.98
N ARG A 85 12.06 28.30 46.24
CA ARG A 85 13.04 28.71 45.22
C ARG A 85 14.08 27.60 45.08
N VAL A 86 14.35 27.19 43.85
CA VAL A 86 15.27 26.08 43.56
C VAL A 86 16.40 26.58 42.66
N ALA A 87 17.63 26.35 43.12
CA ALA A 87 18.85 26.72 42.40
C ALA A 87 19.02 25.88 41.12
N ALA A 88 19.63 26.47 40.09
CA ALA A 88 19.94 25.76 38.85
C ALA A 88 20.79 24.49 39.10
N GLY A 89 20.63 23.50 38.22
CA GLY A 89 21.29 22.18 38.30
C GLY A 89 20.68 21.22 39.33
N THR A 90 19.83 21.71 40.23
CA THR A 90 19.11 20.87 41.21
C THR A 90 18.11 19.97 40.48
N GLN A 91 18.15 18.67 40.77
CA GLN A 91 17.18 17.73 40.22
C GLN A 91 15.87 17.81 41.00
N ILE A 92 14.78 18.07 40.29
CA ILE A 92 13.41 18.06 40.81
C ILE A 92 12.72 16.82 40.27
N THR A 93 12.02 16.08 41.14
CA THR A 93 11.20 14.93 40.77
C THR A 93 9.78 15.10 41.31
N ALA A 94 8.81 15.06 40.41
CA ALA A 94 7.39 15.05 40.69
C ALA A 94 6.87 13.61 40.71
N THR A 95 6.16 13.25 41.77
CA THR A 95 5.52 11.94 41.93
C THR A 95 4.05 12.14 42.27
N PRO A 96 3.11 11.57 41.49
CA PRO A 96 1.69 11.63 41.81
C PRO A 96 1.35 10.66 42.96
N THR A 97 0.56 11.13 43.92
CA THR A 97 0.07 10.36 45.06
C THR A 97 -1.43 10.58 45.24
N GLU A 98 -2.07 9.81 46.12
CA GLU A 98 -3.49 9.99 46.44
C GLU A 98 -3.82 11.38 47.00
N SER A 99 -2.85 12.03 47.66
CA SER A 99 -2.98 13.38 48.23
C SER A 99 -2.55 14.51 47.28
N GLY A 100 -2.17 14.20 46.03
CA GLY A 100 -1.70 15.16 45.04
C GLY A 100 -0.28 14.87 44.55
N THR A 101 0.29 15.81 43.80
CA THR A 101 1.70 15.75 43.38
C THR A 101 2.59 16.06 44.58
N VAL A 102 3.63 15.25 44.76
CA VAL A 102 4.71 15.52 45.71
C VAL A 102 5.96 15.86 44.92
N LEU A 103 6.53 17.03 45.18
CA LEU A 103 7.82 17.41 44.63
C LEU A 103 8.93 17.09 45.62
N THR A 104 9.97 16.43 45.13
CA THR A 104 11.22 16.22 45.85
C THR A 104 12.34 16.89 45.07
N TYR A 105 13.21 17.62 45.77
CA TYR A 105 14.41 18.17 45.16
C TYR A 105 15.66 17.67 45.90
N VAL A 106 16.69 17.35 45.13
CA VAL A 106 17.97 16.85 45.64
C VAL A 106 19.04 17.89 45.34
N LEU A 107 19.52 18.56 46.38
CA LEU A 107 20.73 19.37 46.29
C LEU A 107 21.95 18.44 46.15
N PRO A 108 22.97 18.78 45.36
CA PRO A 108 24.19 17.97 45.26
C PRO A 108 24.78 17.70 46.65
N GLY A 109 24.80 16.42 47.06
CA GLY A 109 25.36 15.98 48.35
C GLY A 109 24.40 15.96 49.56
N ILE A 110 23.10 16.23 49.39
CA ILE A 110 22.12 16.28 50.49
C ILE A 110 20.91 15.36 50.19
N ALA A 111 20.30 14.76 51.22
CA ALA A 111 19.08 13.97 51.10
C ALA A 111 17.89 14.79 50.55
N ALA A 112 17.00 14.14 49.80
CA ALA A 112 15.85 14.78 49.16
C ALA A 112 14.91 15.46 50.19
N THR A 113 14.55 16.72 49.98
CA THR A 113 13.54 17.41 50.80
C THR A 113 12.20 17.42 50.05
N PRO A 114 11.13 16.80 50.60
CA PRO A 114 9.81 16.85 49.98
C PRO A 114 9.09 18.17 50.30
N LEU A 115 8.41 18.75 49.30
CA LEU A 115 7.42 19.78 49.52
C LEU A 115 6.08 19.15 49.93
N ALA A 116 5.24 19.93 50.62
CA ALA A 116 3.89 19.50 50.96
C ALA A 116 3.10 19.14 49.67
N PRO A 117 2.29 18.06 49.68
CA PRO A 117 1.52 17.68 48.50
C PRO A 117 0.58 18.81 48.05
N ALA A 118 0.46 18.99 46.74
CA ALA A 118 -0.53 19.88 46.12
C ALA A 118 -1.12 19.19 44.89
N LEU A 119 -2.37 19.49 44.52
CA LEU A 119 -3.00 18.89 43.34
C LEU A 119 -2.21 19.23 42.07
N THR A 120 -1.81 20.49 41.95
CA THR A 120 -0.98 21.02 40.87
C THR A 120 0.16 21.83 41.45
N PHE A 121 1.35 21.66 40.87
CA PHE A 121 2.46 22.59 41.04
C PHE A 121 2.72 23.37 39.75
N THR A 122 2.89 24.68 39.85
CA THR A 122 3.44 25.49 38.75
C THR A 122 4.92 25.78 38.98
N LEU A 123 5.74 25.57 37.96
CA LEU A 123 7.15 25.95 37.88
C LEU A 123 7.31 27.13 36.92
N ARG A 124 7.96 28.20 37.40
CA ARG A 124 8.49 29.27 36.55
C ARG A 124 10.01 29.33 36.67
N TRP A 125 10.72 29.55 35.58
CA TRP A 125 12.17 29.66 35.57
C TRP A 125 12.64 30.94 34.85
N SER A 126 13.82 31.41 35.25
CA SER A 126 14.35 32.70 34.82
C SER A 126 14.56 32.79 33.30
N GLY A 127 14.38 34.00 32.78
CA GLY A 127 14.53 34.31 31.37
C GLY A 127 13.33 33.91 30.51
N THR A 128 12.20 33.61 31.12
CA THR A 128 10.91 33.41 30.45
C THR A 128 10.02 34.64 30.65
N ARG A 129 8.97 34.76 29.84
CA ARG A 129 7.86 35.73 30.02
C ARG A 129 7.14 35.61 31.37
N PHE A 130 7.41 34.57 32.15
CA PHE A 130 6.80 34.33 33.46
C PHE A 130 7.72 34.66 34.63
N LEU A 131 9.02 34.76 34.40
CA LEU A 131 10.02 35.06 35.43
C LEU A 131 11.26 35.70 34.80
N ASP A 132 11.47 36.97 35.11
CA ASP A 132 12.61 37.74 34.64
C ASP A 132 13.94 37.18 35.19
N GLY A 133 15.01 37.32 34.41
CA GLY A 133 16.37 36.93 34.78
C GLY A 133 17.15 36.33 33.61
N PRO A 134 18.36 35.78 33.86
CA PRO A 134 19.16 35.13 32.84
C PRO A 134 18.44 33.94 32.19
N ALA A 135 18.72 33.71 30.92
CA ALA A 135 18.07 32.69 30.11
C ALA A 135 18.34 31.26 30.60
N GLY A 136 17.33 30.67 31.24
CA GLY A 136 17.33 29.26 31.64
C GLY A 136 16.55 28.35 30.70
N LEU A 137 16.76 27.05 30.85
CA LEU A 137 15.94 26.01 30.24
C LEU A 137 15.56 24.94 31.27
N VAL A 138 14.43 24.29 31.06
CA VAL A 138 14.10 23.01 31.70
C VAL A 138 14.71 21.88 30.86
N ASN A 139 15.61 21.11 31.46
CA ASN A 139 16.23 19.93 30.88
C ASN A 139 15.56 18.67 31.44
N THR A 140 15.03 17.83 30.55
CA THR A 140 14.43 16.54 30.90
C THR A 140 15.28 15.41 30.30
N SER A 141 14.91 14.14 30.53
CA SER A 141 15.59 13.01 29.89
C SER A 141 15.45 12.98 28.37
N SER A 142 14.45 13.65 27.81
CA SER A 142 14.06 13.52 26.40
C SER A 142 14.17 14.84 25.65
N ASN A 143 13.71 15.93 26.25
CA ASN A 143 13.59 17.24 25.61
C ASN A 143 14.08 18.37 26.51
N LYS A 144 14.40 19.51 25.88
CA LYS A 144 14.76 20.76 26.54
C LYS A 144 13.71 21.83 26.24
N TYR A 145 13.30 22.60 27.23
CA TYR A 145 12.28 23.64 27.08
C TYR A 145 12.83 24.99 27.55
N ARG A 146 12.97 25.92 26.61
CA ARG A 146 13.48 27.28 26.84
C ARG A 146 12.38 28.23 27.30
N TYR A 147 11.17 28.02 26.82
CA TYR A 147 10.04 28.91 27.01
C TYR A 147 8.94 28.22 27.81
N GLY A 148 8.15 29.06 28.49
CA GLY A 148 6.91 28.66 29.12
C GLY A 148 6.92 28.66 30.65
N GLN A 149 5.88 28.07 31.23
CA GLN A 149 5.79 27.67 32.63
C GLN A 149 5.24 26.24 32.68
N LEU A 150 5.77 25.40 33.56
CA LEU A 150 5.31 24.01 33.64
C LEU A 150 4.25 23.84 34.71
N HIS A 151 3.25 23.00 34.42
CA HIS A 151 2.30 22.50 35.40
C HIS A 151 2.52 21.01 35.61
N LEU A 152 2.47 20.60 36.86
CA LEU A 152 2.67 19.23 37.33
C LEU A 152 1.40 18.85 38.09
N THR A 153 0.43 18.26 37.38
CA THR A 153 -0.93 18.04 37.87
C THR A 153 -1.19 16.56 38.12
N THR A 154 -1.58 16.20 39.33
CA THR A 154 -2.06 14.84 39.60
C THR A 154 -3.50 14.68 39.13
N ILE A 155 -3.74 13.66 38.31
CA ILE A 155 -5.08 13.21 37.93
C ILE A 155 -5.37 11.81 38.49
N LYS A 156 -6.65 11.54 38.76
CA LYS A 156 -7.11 10.23 39.22
C LYS A 156 -7.51 9.36 38.03
N THR A 157 -6.95 8.15 37.97
CA THR A 157 -7.30 7.15 36.95
C THR A 157 -7.78 5.86 37.63
N LYS A 158 -8.32 4.93 36.85
CA LYS A 158 -8.71 3.61 37.36
C LYS A 158 -7.53 2.81 37.94
N ASP A 159 -6.31 3.09 37.46
CA ASP A 159 -5.08 2.39 37.84
C ASP A 159 -4.28 3.18 38.90
N GLY A 160 -4.93 4.10 39.62
CA GLY A 160 -4.34 4.97 40.64
C GLY A 160 -3.97 6.38 40.13
N PRO A 161 -3.31 7.19 40.96
CA PRO A 161 -2.91 8.55 40.61
C PRO A 161 -1.86 8.54 39.49
N ARG A 162 -1.98 9.50 38.56
CA ARG A 162 -1.07 9.73 37.45
C ARG A 162 -0.75 11.21 37.35
N LEU A 163 0.37 11.53 36.70
CA LEU A 163 0.86 12.88 36.53
C LEU A 163 0.68 13.31 35.07
N GLU A 164 0.00 14.43 34.87
CA GLU A 164 0.05 15.22 33.66
C GLU A 164 1.09 16.33 33.82
N VAL A 165 1.91 16.53 32.80
CA VAL A 165 2.91 17.60 32.75
C VAL A 165 2.61 18.44 31.54
N THR A 166 2.30 19.72 31.75
CA THR A 166 1.99 20.64 30.66
C THR A 166 2.90 21.86 30.67
N ASN A 167 3.07 22.49 29.52
CA ASN A 167 3.84 23.70 29.34
C ASN A 167 2.97 24.78 28.69
N ASP A 168 2.78 25.90 29.37
CA ASP A 168 2.10 27.06 28.79
C ASP A 168 3.10 27.87 27.95
N VAL A 169 2.93 27.86 26.64
CA VAL A 169 3.79 28.56 25.68
C VAL A 169 2.99 29.48 24.78
N ARG A 170 3.55 30.62 24.41
CA ARG A 170 2.95 31.50 23.41
C ARG A 170 3.02 30.84 22.03
N LEU A 171 1.88 30.81 21.32
CA LEU A 171 1.81 30.16 20.02
C LEU A 171 2.80 30.78 19.01
N HIS A 172 2.80 32.11 18.87
CA HIS A 172 3.57 32.87 17.89
C HIS A 172 5.06 32.47 17.75
N ASP A 173 5.82 32.44 18.85
CA ASP A 173 7.29 32.37 18.80
C ASP A 173 7.92 31.50 19.90
N GLU A 174 7.12 30.75 20.65
CA GLU A 174 7.60 29.78 21.64
C GLU A 174 7.17 28.36 21.26
N TYR A 175 5.88 28.16 20.98
CA TYR A 175 5.36 26.86 20.55
C TYR A 175 5.87 26.46 19.16
N LEU A 176 5.72 27.33 18.16
CA LEU A 176 6.06 27.02 16.78
C LEU A 176 7.53 26.67 16.58
N LYS A 177 8.43 27.28 17.36
CA LYS A 177 9.87 26.98 17.31
C LYS A 177 10.22 25.57 17.80
N GLY A 178 9.35 24.95 18.60
CA GLY A 178 9.61 23.67 19.24
C GLY A 178 9.02 22.43 18.55
N ILE A 179 8.52 22.54 17.32
CA ILE A 179 7.82 21.42 16.64
C ILE A 179 8.79 20.53 15.87
N GLY A 180 8.76 19.23 16.19
CA GLY A 180 9.67 18.21 15.68
C GLY A 180 9.12 17.35 14.54
N GLU A 181 8.17 17.85 13.75
CA GLU A 181 7.43 17.04 12.75
C GLU A 181 8.15 16.89 11.40
N MET A 182 9.00 17.86 11.03
CA MET A 182 9.64 17.90 9.71
C MET A 182 11.15 18.11 9.84
N PRO A 183 11.99 17.44 9.01
CA PRO A 183 13.43 17.67 9.03
C PRO A 183 13.77 19.12 8.71
N SER A 184 14.57 19.76 9.58
CA SER A 184 14.94 21.18 9.42
C SER A 184 15.85 21.42 8.21
N SER A 185 16.41 20.35 7.62
CA SER A 185 17.26 20.42 6.43
C SER A 185 16.52 20.68 5.13
N TRP A 186 15.19 20.59 5.14
CA TRP A 186 14.35 20.72 3.96
C TRP A 186 14.27 22.17 3.43
N PRO A 187 13.81 22.35 2.17
CA PRO A 187 13.71 23.67 1.56
C PRO A 187 12.85 24.65 2.38
N ALA A 188 13.23 25.93 2.38
CA ALA A 188 12.60 26.96 3.20
C ALA A 188 11.07 27.08 2.97
N ALA A 189 10.62 27.02 1.72
CA ALA A 189 9.18 27.10 1.41
C ALA A 189 8.39 25.91 2.00
N ALA A 190 8.96 24.71 2.06
CA ALA A 190 8.35 23.57 2.72
C ALA A 190 8.31 23.76 4.24
N LEU A 191 9.40 24.25 4.85
CA LEU A 191 9.45 24.62 6.28
C LEU A 191 8.37 25.65 6.63
N GLN A 192 8.28 26.73 5.86
CA GLN A 192 7.28 27.78 6.04
C GLN A 192 5.84 27.26 5.86
N ALA A 193 5.59 26.42 4.86
CA ALA A 193 4.28 25.79 4.67
C ALA A 193 3.89 24.93 5.89
N GLN A 194 4.83 24.15 6.42
CA GLN A 194 4.61 23.37 7.64
C GLN A 194 4.31 24.26 8.84
N VAL A 195 5.02 25.39 9.01
CA VAL A 195 4.72 26.36 10.08
C VAL A 195 3.31 26.92 9.94
N ILE A 196 2.89 27.35 8.74
CA ILE A 196 1.53 27.86 8.48
C ILE A 196 0.49 26.79 8.82
N ALA A 197 0.72 25.54 8.40
CA ALA A 197 -0.15 24.42 8.72
C ALA A 197 -0.23 24.19 10.24
N ILE A 198 0.90 24.15 10.96
CA ILE A 198 0.90 23.97 12.42
C ILE A 198 0.17 25.11 13.12
N ARG A 199 0.46 26.37 12.75
CA ARG A 199 -0.18 27.56 13.34
C ARG A 199 -1.70 27.49 13.18
N SER A 200 -2.17 27.13 12.00
CA SER A 200 -3.60 26.99 11.70
C SER A 200 -4.26 25.88 12.53
N TYR A 201 -3.60 24.73 12.65
CA TYR A 201 -4.06 23.62 13.47
C TYR A 201 -4.18 24.05 14.93
N ALA A 202 -3.14 24.67 15.50
CA ALA A 202 -3.13 25.11 16.88
C ALA A 202 -4.21 26.16 17.17
N LEU A 203 -4.37 27.15 16.28
CA LEU A 203 -5.44 28.14 16.38
C LEU A 203 -6.84 27.52 16.31
N SER A 204 -7.02 26.46 15.51
CA SER A 204 -8.31 25.74 15.42
C SER A 204 -8.67 24.96 16.70
N LYS A 205 -7.69 24.75 17.60
CA LYS A 205 -7.87 24.09 18.90
C LYS A 205 -7.82 25.06 20.09
N ASN A 206 -7.40 26.30 19.86
CA ASN A 206 -7.19 27.29 20.91
C ASN A 206 -8.47 27.51 21.74
N GLY A 207 -8.36 27.46 23.07
CA GLY A 207 -9.49 27.57 23.98
C GLY A 207 -10.35 26.30 24.13
N VAL A 208 -10.02 25.20 23.44
CA VAL A 208 -10.67 23.89 23.63
C VAL A 208 -9.86 23.07 24.62
N PHE A 209 -10.14 23.28 25.91
CA PHE A 209 -9.46 22.60 27.00
C PHE A 209 -9.95 21.15 27.21
N ARG A 210 -9.02 20.21 27.34
CA ARG A 210 -9.27 18.78 27.56
C ARG A 210 -8.84 18.41 28.97
N THR A 211 -9.83 18.01 29.79
CA THR A 211 -9.62 17.69 31.20
C THR A 211 -8.75 16.46 31.43
N GLU A 212 -8.75 15.51 30.48
CA GLU A 212 -8.03 14.23 30.60
C GLU A 212 -6.51 14.35 30.43
N CYS A 213 -6.02 15.48 29.92
CA CYS A 213 -4.59 15.76 29.77
C CYS A 213 -4.14 17.08 30.39
N ASP A 214 -5.06 17.81 31.04
CA ASP A 214 -4.84 19.20 31.51
C ASP A 214 -4.27 20.07 30.38
N CYS A 215 -4.82 19.96 29.17
CA CYS A 215 -4.19 20.54 27.97
C CYS A 215 -5.18 20.93 26.88
N GLU A 216 -4.75 21.82 25.99
CA GLU A 216 -5.47 22.11 24.74
C GLU A 216 -4.94 21.20 23.61
N ILE A 217 -3.64 20.89 23.64
CA ILE A 217 -2.93 20.11 22.62
C ILE A 217 -1.91 19.16 23.28
N TYR A 218 -1.84 17.93 22.80
CA TYR A 218 -0.77 17.00 23.12
C TYR A 218 0.53 17.34 22.37
N GLY A 219 1.64 17.38 23.10
CA GLY A 219 3.00 17.50 22.56
C GLY A 219 3.57 16.19 21.99
N SER A 220 2.69 15.27 21.57
CA SER A 220 3.03 13.97 20.98
C SER A 220 2.28 13.80 19.66
N THR A 221 2.53 12.71 18.94
CA THR A 221 1.86 12.38 17.67
C THR A 221 0.33 12.16 17.80
N LYS A 222 -0.25 12.22 19.00
CA LYS A 222 -1.70 12.36 19.19
C LYS A 222 -2.24 13.66 18.59
N ASP A 223 -1.50 14.76 18.71
CA ASP A 223 -1.79 16.03 18.03
C ASP A 223 -0.54 16.49 17.25
N LEU A 224 0.49 17.02 17.93
CA LEU A 224 1.72 17.53 17.31
C LEU A 224 2.95 17.29 18.19
N ALA A 225 4.02 16.71 17.65
CA ALA A 225 5.26 16.45 18.38
C ALA A 225 5.97 17.76 18.78
N PHE A 226 5.85 18.14 20.04
CA PHE A 226 6.47 19.33 20.62
C PHE A 226 7.68 18.93 21.47
N VAL A 227 8.87 19.20 20.93
CA VAL A 227 10.17 18.89 21.57
C VAL A 227 10.83 20.13 22.19
N GLY A 228 10.21 21.30 22.07
CA GLY A 228 10.69 22.54 22.63
C GLY A 228 12.02 23.01 22.04
N TYR A 229 12.87 23.58 22.89
CA TYR A 229 14.17 24.13 22.53
C TYR A 229 15.11 23.11 21.87
N SER A 230 14.89 21.81 22.09
CA SER A 230 15.63 20.75 21.37
C SER A 230 15.58 20.93 19.85
N LYS A 231 14.49 21.47 19.29
CA LYS A 231 14.36 21.76 17.86
C LYS A 231 15.23 22.93 17.42
N GLU A 232 15.24 24.01 18.21
CA GLU A 232 16.02 25.22 17.91
C GLU A 232 17.53 24.96 17.92
N ILE A 233 17.99 24.05 18.80
CA ILE A 233 19.41 23.68 18.92
C ILE A 233 19.79 22.44 18.11
N GLU A 234 18.94 22.00 17.17
CA GLU A 234 19.27 20.90 16.26
C GLU A 234 20.56 21.24 15.51
N ALA A 235 21.61 20.42 15.72
CA ALA A 235 22.95 20.72 15.22
C ALA A 235 22.96 20.89 13.68
N GLY A 236 23.39 22.07 13.22
CA GLY A 236 23.49 22.41 11.81
C GLY A 236 22.19 22.81 11.10
N TRP A 237 21.03 22.59 11.73
CA TRP A 237 19.73 22.77 11.04
C TRP A 237 18.68 23.56 11.82
N GLY A 238 18.76 23.62 13.16
CA GLY A 238 17.72 24.25 13.98
C GLY A 238 17.45 25.72 13.63
N GLY A 239 18.49 26.46 13.23
CA GLY A 239 18.35 27.83 12.70
C GLY A 239 17.41 27.93 11.51
N LYS A 240 17.43 26.97 10.57
CA LYS A 240 16.52 26.99 9.41
C LYS A 240 15.05 26.87 9.81
N TRP A 241 14.74 26.10 10.85
CA TRP A 241 13.39 26.01 11.38
C TRP A 241 12.95 27.33 12.02
N VAL A 242 13.82 27.93 12.84
CA VAL A 242 13.56 29.25 13.45
C VAL A 242 13.38 30.34 12.39
N ASP A 243 14.18 30.31 11.32
CA ASP A 243 14.05 31.22 10.19
C ASP A 243 12.70 31.04 9.48
N ALA A 244 12.23 29.80 9.32
CA ALA A 244 10.91 29.54 8.73
C ALA A 244 9.76 30.03 9.62
N VAL A 245 9.88 29.89 10.95
CA VAL A 245 8.92 30.46 11.89
C VAL A 245 8.88 31.99 11.72
N THR A 246 10.05 32.62 11.77
CA THR A 246 10.21 34.08 11.64
C THR A 246 9.70 34.60 10.30
N ALA A 247 10.00 33.92 9.19
CA ALA A 247 9.59 34.30 7.85
C ALA A 247 8.08 34.24 7.62
N THR A 248 7.34 33.52 8.48
CA THR A 248 5.87 33.47 8.42
C THR A 248 5.21 34.36 9.47
N SER A 249 5.97 35.06 10.30
CA SER A 249 5.46 36.11 11.19
C SER A 249 5.33 37.42 10.41
N THR A 250 4.16 38.05 10.47
CA THR A 250 3.89 39.30 9.73
C THR A 250 4.15 40.53 10.59
N ASP A 251 3.94 40.37 11.90
CA ASP A 251 4.21 41.35 12.95
C ASP A 251 4.40 40.59 14.28
N PRO A 252 4.76 41.26 15.40
CA PRO A 252 5.00 40.58 16.67
C PRO A 252 3.81 39.83 17.30
N LEU A 253 2.60 39.99 16.76
CA LEU A 253 1.35 39.44 17.30
C LEU A 253 0.58 38.57 16.30
N SER A 254 1.01 38.53 15.03
CA SER A 254 0.31 37.81 13.96
C SER A 254 1.27 37.08 13.04
N GLY A 255 0.80 35.96 12.48
CA GLY A 255 1.51 35.20 11.46
C GLY A 255 0.59 34.72 10.35
N LEU A 256 1.19 34.23 9.27
CA LEU A 256 0.46 33.65 8.15
C LEU A 256 -0.25 32.36 8.60
N THR A 257 -1.55 32.30 8.32
CA THR A 257 -2.45 31.23 8.74
C THR A 257 -3.38 30.85 7.58
N ALA A 258 -3.64 29.55 7.42
CA ALA A 258 -4.66 29.04 6.53
C ALA A 258 -6.04 29.35 7.12
N THR A 259 -6.83 30.16 6.43
CA THR A 259 -8.17 30.55 6.86
C THR A 259 -9.22 30.22 5.81
N LEU A 260 -10.44 29.98 6.27
CA LEU A 260 -11.61 29.86 5.40
C LEU A 260 -12.68 30.79 5.93
N LYS A 261 -13.13 31.74 5.11
CA LYS A 261 -14.06 32.80 5.53
C LYS A 261 -13.53 33.57 6.76
N GLY A 262 -12.22 33.86 6.78
CA GLY A 262 -11.55 34.63 7.83
C GLY A 262 -11.34 33.88 9.17
N ARG A 263 -11.60 32.57 9.23
CA ARG A 263 -11.38 31.76 10.43
C ARG A 263 -10.29 30.72 10.21
N PRO A 264 -9.36 30.49 11.17
CA PRO A 264 -8.36 29.44 11.07
C PRO A 264 -9.01 28.07 10.88
N VAL A 265 -8.43 27.25 10.00
CA VAL A 265 -8.93 25.90 9.72
C VAL A 265 -8.03 24.82 10.31
N ALA A 266 -8.63 23.65 10.60
CA ALA A 266 -7.87 22.47 11.00
C ALA A 266 -7.07 21.93 9.81
N THR A 267 -5.75 21.84 9.97
CA THR A 267 -4.79 21.47 8.93
C THR A 267 -4.07 20.19 9.34
N PHE A 268 -4.48 19.06 8.77
CA PHE A 268 -3.80 17.78 9.00
C PHE A 268 -2.66 17.58 8.00
N PHE A 269 -1.60 16.92 8.44
CA PHE A 269 -0.47 16.56 7.60
C PHE A 269 0.11 15.21 7.97
N PHE A 270 0.85 14.62 7.04
CA PHE A 270 1.41 13.29 7.15
C PHE A 270 2.62 13.19 6.21
N THR A 271 3.45 12.15 6.36
CA THR A 271 4.72 12.07 5.64
C THR A 271 4.57 11.90 4.13
N SER A 272 3.73 10.97 3.66
CA SER A 272 3.56 10.65 2.24
C SER A 272 2.13 10.20 1.92
N SER A 273 1.67 10.48 0.70
CA SER A 273 0.32 10.14 0.21
C SER A 273 0.25 8.94 -0.72
N GLY A 274 1.38 8.51 -1.31
CA GLY A 274 1.39 7.50 -2.38
C GLY A 274 0.85 7.99 -3.74
N GLY A 275 0.92 9.30 -4.01
CA GLY A 275 0.61 9.90 -5.31
C GLY A 275 -0.61 10.81 -5.31
N HIS A 276 -1.48 10.68 -4.30
CA HIS A 276 -2.69 11.49 -4.16
C HIS A 276 -3.19 11.44 -2.71
N THR A 277 -3.66 12.55 -2.15
CA THR A 277 -4.21 12.56 -0.79
C THR A 277 -5.60 11.91 -0.75
N GLN A 278 -6.03 11.48 0.44
CA GLN A 278 -7.39 11.00 0.69
C GLN A 278 -8.31 12.13 1.14
N ASP A 279 -9.60 12.02 0.82
CA ASP A 279 -10.64 12.92 1.31
C ASP A 279 -10.89 12.64 2.80
N VAL A 280 -11.14 13.69 3.58
CA VAL A 280 -11.38 13.57 5.03
C VAL A 280 -12.59 12.69 5.36
N ILE A 281 -13.58 12.63 4.46
CA ILE A 281 -14.77 11.79 4.65
C ILE A 281 -14.43 10.30 4.51
N ASP A 282 -13.48 9.96 3.65
CA ASP A 282 -13.06 8.57 3.42
C ASP A 282 -12.15 8.06 4.57
N VAL A 283 -11.49 8.98 5.30
CA VAL A 283 -10.59 8.64 6.42
C VAL A 283 -11.29 8.68 7.78
N TRP A 284 -12.01 9.77 8.09
CA TRP A 284 -12.62 10.02 9.41
C TRP A 284 -14.14 10.25 9.35
N GLY A 285 -14.78 10.16 8.19
CA GLY A 285 -16.23 10.37 8.04
C GLY A 285 -16.69 11.83 8.23
N SER A 286 -15.77 12.77 8.44
CA SER A 286 -16.07 14.18 8.63
C SER A 286 -16.18 14.90 7.28
N ASN A 287 -17.05 15.91 7.18
CA ASN A 287 -17.18 16.73 5.98
C ASN A 287 -16.51 18.10 6.18
N LEU A 288 -15.20 18.18 5.95
CA LEU A 288 -14.42 19.41 6.02
C LEU A 288 -14.05 19.83 4.59
N THR A 289 -14.68 20.90 4.09
CA THR A 289 -14.65 21.26 2.66
C THR A 289 -13.26 21.62 2.12
N TRP A 290 -12.31 21.95 3.00
CA TRP A 290 -10.93 22.26 2.64
C TRP A 290 -9.98 21.05 2.71
N LEU A 291 -10.46 19.88 3.14
CA LEU A 291 -9.67 18.64 3.24
C LEU A 291 -10.14 17.62 2.21
N GLN A 292 -10.06 18.02 0.94
CA GLN A 292 -10.41 17.17 -0.19
C GLN A 292 -9.18 16.40 -0.68
N ALA A 293 -9.44 15.31 -1.40
CA ALA A 293 -8.41 14.58 -2.11
C ALA A 293 -7.79 15.48 -3.21
N VAL A 294 -6.46 15.64 -3.20
CA VAL A 294 -5.69 16.40 -4.20
C VAL A 294 -4.49 15.59 -4.71
N PRO A 295 -4.04 15.81 -5.97
CA PRO A 295 -2.85 15.17 -6.51
C PRO A 295 -1.60 15.45 -5.68
N ASP A 296 -0.71 14.47 -5.55
CA ASP A 296 0.59 14.61 -4.91
C ASP A 296 1.62 13.71 -5.63
N PRO A 297 1.93 14.00 -6.91
CA PRO A 297 2.82 13.18 -7.73
C PRO A 297 4.23 13.07 -7.12
N TRP A 298 4.67 14.06 -6.35
CA TRP A 298 5.96 14.06 -5.67
C TRP A 298 6.11 12.93 -4.65
N SER A 299 5.00 12.43 -4.09
CA SER A 299 5.05 11.25 -3.22
C SER A 299 5.46 9.97 -3.95
N LEU A 300 5.41 9.94 -5.29
CA LEU A 300 5.85 8.80 -6.10
C LEU A 300 7.32 8.91 -6.54
N ASP A 301 7.97 10.05 -6.33
CA ASP A 301 9.37 10.24 -6.66
C ASP A 301 10.26 9.42 -5.70
N LEU A 302 10.91 8.38 -6.23
CA LEU A 302 11.79 7.49 -5.47
C LEU A 302 13.02 8.21 -4.87
N SER A 303 13.44 9.34 -5.45
CA SER A 303 14.55 10.15 -4.91
C SER A 303 14.10 10.98 -3.70
N LEU A 304 12.85 11.46 -3.71
CA LEU A 304 12.28 12.25 -2.61
C LEU A 304 11.71 11.36 -1.50
N ASN A 305 11.18 10.18 -1.87
CA ASN A 305 10.45 9.26 -1.00
C ASN A 305 10.86 7.79 -1.20
N PRO A 306 12.14 7.43 -0.99
CA PRO A 306 12.64 6.08 -1.25
C PRO A 306 11.97 5.01 -0.39
N GLY A 307 11.46 5.37 0.79
CA GLY A 307 10.86 4.42 1.74
C GLY A 307 9.38 4.10 1.49
N TYR A 308 8.64 4.98 0.82
CA TYR A 308 7.17 4.87 0.73
C TYR A 308 6.57 5.25 -0.63
N ALA A 309 7.37 5.64 -1.62
CA ALA A 309 6.87 5.82 -2.99
C ALA A 309 6.31 4.52 -3.56
N THR A 310 6.91 3.39 -3.17
CA THR A 310 6.37 2.05 -3.37
C THR A 310 6.58 1.24 -2.09
N TRP A 311 5.72 0.24 -1.85
CA TRP A 311 5.86 -0.67 -0.73
C TRP A 311 5.31 -2.05 -1.07
N THR A 312 5.83 -3.07 -0.41
CA THR A 312 5.30 -4.44 -0.50
C THR A 312 5.19 -5.03 0.90
N LYS A 313 4.03 -5.60 1.22
CA LYS A 313 3.79 -6.35 2.45
C LYS A 313 3.24 -7.72 2.09
N VAL A 314 3.85 -8.76 2.63
CA VAL A 314 3.33 -10.12 2.56
C VAL A 314 2.49 -10.36 3.81
N LYS A 315 1.26 -10.83 3.62
CA LYS A 315 0.34 -11.18 4.71
C LYS A 315 -0.02 -12.65 4.62
N SER A 316 0.12 -13.35 5.74
CA SER A 316 -0.23 -14.75 5.85
C SER A 316 -1.74 -14.97 5.79
N GLN A 317 -2.15 -16.19 5.46
CA GLN A 317 -3.55 -16.61 5.49
C GLN A 317 -4.16 -16.33 6.88
N ALA A 318 -3.45 -16.62 7.96
CA ALA A 318 -3.92 -16.40 9.33
C ALA A 318 -4.14 -14.91 9.65
N GLU A 319 -3.25 -14.03 9.19
CA GLU A 319 -3.42 -12.57 9.34
C GLU A 319 -4.66 -12.09 8.58
N MET A 320 -4.87 -12.57 7.35
CA MET A 320 -6.05 -12.24 6.54
C MET A 320 -7.33 -12.74 7.21
N ALA A 321 -7.37 -14.00 7.63
CA ALA A 321 -8.52 -14.59 8.34
C ALA A 321 -8.86 -13.81 9.61
N LYS A 322 -7.85 -13.45 10.42
CA LYS A 322 -8.02 -12.63 11.63
C LYS A 322 -8.55 -11.24 11.28
N ALA A 323 -8.05 -10.60 10.24
CA ALA A 323 -8.48 -9.27 9.83
C ALA A 323 -9.96 -9.26 9.43
N PHE A 324 -10.43 -10.27 8.71
CA PHE A 324 -11.83 -10.39 8.28
C PHE A 324 -12.75 -11.07 9.28
N VAL A 325 -12.21 -11.65 10.36
CA VAL A 325 -12.96 -12.47 11.33
C VAL A 325 -13.62 -13.67 10.63
N LEU A 326 -12.86 -14.34 9.77
CA LEU A 326 -13.25 -15.56 9.04
C LEU A 326 -12.41 -16.76 9.51
N SER A 327 -12.88 -17.97 9.24
CA SER A 327 -12.09 -19.21 9.48
C SER A 327 -10.81 -19.25 8.64
N ASP A 328 -10.94 -18.75 7.41
CA ASP A 328 -9.94 -18.70 6.38
C ASP A 328 -10.37 -17.69 5.31
N VAL A 329 -9.42 -17.27 4.46
CA VAL A 329 -9.69 -16.44 3.27
C VAL A 329 -9.29 -17.24 2.03
N ALA A 330 -10.29 -17.79 1.34
CA ALA A 330 -10.11 -18.48 0.07
C ALA A 330 -9.96 -17.50 -1.09
N SER A 331 -10.67 -16.37 -1.06
CA SER A 331 -10.55 -15.30 -2.04
C SER A 331 -10.85 -13.93 -1.42
N TYR A 332 -10.40 -12.86 -2.08
CA TYR A 332 -10.77 -11.50 -1.72
C TYR A 332 -10.76 -10.57 -2.95
N SER A 333 -11.51 -9.48 -2.88
CA SER A 333 -11.65 -8.47 -3.93
C SER A 333 -11.55 -7.06 -3.35
N PHE A 334 -10.89 -6.16 -4.08
CA PHE A 334 -10.99 -4.71 -3.82
C PHE A 334 -12.20 -4.19 -4.59
N ASN A 335 -13.28 -3.82 -3.89
CA ASN A 335 -14.57 -3.61 -4.56
C ASN A 335 -14.73 -2.20 -5.16
N SER A 336 -13.99 -1.23 -4.65
CA SER A 336 -14.08 0.17 -5.08
C SER A 336 -12.88 0.99 -4.62
N ARG A 337 -12.70 2.14 -5.26
CA ARG A 337 -11.66 3.13 -4.95
C ARG A 337 -12.28 4.41 -4.40
N THR A 338 -11.53 5.12 -3.55
CA THR A 338 -11.86 6.49 -3.15
C THR A 338 -11.52 7.46 -4.29
N ARG A 339 -11.92 8.73 -4.18
CA ARG A 339 -11.48 9.77 -5.15
C ARG A 339 -9.96 9.86 -5.21
N GLY A 340 -9.29 9.64 -4.07
CA GLY A 340 -7.83 9.60 -4.03
C GLY A 340 -7.22 8.39 -4.75
N GLY A 341 -7.97 7.32 -5.05
CA GLY A 341 -7.43 6.09 -5.64
C GLY A 341 -7.00 5.04 -4.61
N GLY A 342 -7.24 5.31 -3.32
CA GLY A 342 -7.09 4.32 -2.25
C GLY A 342 -8.19 3.28 -2.34
N VAL A 343 -7.93 2.05 -1.89
CA VAL A 343 -8.95 1.01 -1.75
C VAL A 343 -10.02 1.52 -0.77
N LYS A 344 -11.27 1.61 -1.20
CA LYS A 344 -12.40 2.06 -0.37
C LYS A 344 -13.02 0.92 0.42
N SER A 345 -13.12 -0.26 -0.19
CA SER A 345 -13.64 -1.45 0.48
C SER A 345 -13.04 -2.74 -0.05
N VAL A 346 -12.98 -3.75 0.81
CA VAL A 346 -12.44 -5.09 0.51
C VAL A 346 -13.43 -6.13 0.98
N THR A 347 -13.77 -7.10 0.12
CA THR A 347 -14.58 -8.26 0.51
C THR A 347 -13.74 -9.52 0.44
N ALA A 348 -13.78 -10.34 1.50
CA ALA A 348 -13.15 -11.65 1.55
C ALA A 348 -14.21 -12.75 1.66
N THR A 349 -13.91 -13.91 1.08
CA THR A 349 -14.75 -15.11 1.11
C THR A 349 -13.97 -16.29 1.69
N SER A 350 -14.55 -17.01 2.65
CA SER A 350 -13.99 -18.24 3.21
C SER A 350 -14.19 -19.45 2.30
N SER A 351 -13.49 -20.56 2.53
CA SER A 351 -13.73 -21.83 1.82
C SER A 351 -15.15 -22.40 2.05
N SER A 352 -15.81 -21.98 3.13
CA SER A 352 -17.21 -22.30 3.43
C SER A 352 -18.23 -21.35 2.76
N GLY A 353 -17.77 -20.37 1.97
CA GLY A 353 -18.62 -19.40 1.27
C GLY A 353 -19.09 -18.21 2.12
N LYS A 354 -18.66 -18.07 3.38
CA LYS A 354 -18.99 -16.90 4.20
C LYS A 354 -18.21 -15.68 3.71
N ARG A 355 -18.87 -14.53 3.67
CA ARG A 355 -18.28 -13.27 3.21
C ARG A 355 -18.18 -12.25 4.33
N ALA A 356 -17.12 -11.45 4.30
CA ALA A 356 -16.93 -10.30 5.18
C ALA A 356 -16.38 -9.11 4.38
N THR A 357 -16.91 -7.91 4.64
CA THR A 357 -16.48 -6.68 3.97
C THR A 357 -15.89 -5.73 5.00
N LEU A 358 -14.73 -5.15 4.68
CA LEU A 358 -14.08 -4.10 5.47
C LEU A 358 -13.98 -2.83 4.63
N SER A 359 -14.00 -1.66 5.29
CA SER A 359 -13.49 -0.45 4.65
C SER A 359 -11.98 -0.56 4.43
N GLY A 360 -11.46 0.23 3.49
CA GLY A 360 -10.02 0.30 3.23
C GLY A 360 -9.20 0.61 4.47
N GLU A 361 -9.63 1.60 5.28
CA GLU A 361 -8.92 1.98 6.51
C GLU A 361 -8.92 0.88 7.57
N ILE A 362 -10.03 0.15 7.74
CA ILE A 362 -10.07 -0.99 8.66
C ILE A 362 -9.16 -2.11 8.14
N PHE A 363 -9.18 -2.38 6.83
CA PHE A 363 -8.29 -3.37 6.20
C PHE A 363 -6.81 -3.00 6.39
N ARG A 364 -6.43 -1.76 6.10
CA ARG A 364 -5.09 -1.20 6.32
C ARG A 364 -4.65 -1.33 7.77
N SER A 365 -5.49 -0.89 8.71
CA SER A 365 -5.19 -0.91 10.14
C SER A 365 -5.02 -2.33 10.68
N ARG A 366 -5.96 -3.24 10.38
CA ARG A 366 -5.91 -4.63 10.90
C ARG A 366 -4.75 -5.44 10.35
N LEU A 367 -4.24 -5.08 9.17
CA LEU A 367 -3.12 -5.74 8.52
C LEU A 367 -1.81 -4.97 8.65
N ASP A 368 -1.74 -3.86 9.40
CA ASP A 368 -0.52 -3.05 9.53
C ASP A 368 0.10 -2.68 8.17
N LEU A 369 -0.77 -2.18 7.27
CA LEU A 369 -0.35 -1.70 5.95
C LEU A 369 0.01 -0.21 6.01
N PRO A 370 1.04 0.24 5.28
CA PRO A 370 1.42 1.66 5.25
C PRO A 370 0.32 2.58 4.73
N SER A 371 -0.50 2.10 3.78
CA SER A 371 -1.50 2.92 3.09
C SER A 371 -2.64 2.07 2.53
N THR A 372 -3.77 2.71 2.22
CA THR A 372 -4.87 2.16 1.43
C THR A 372 -4.61 2.21 -0.08
N PHE A 373 -3.54 2.88 -0.53
CA PHE A 373 -3.03 2.74 -1.90
C PHE A 373 -2.39 1.38 -2.10
N ILE A 374 -3.25 0.41 -2.39
CA ILE A 374 -2.88 -0.97 -2.64
C ILE A 374 -3.19 -1.24 -4.11
N GLN A 375 -2.15 -1.62 -4.84
CA GLN A 375 -2.27 -2.21 -6.15
C GLN A 375 -1.98 -3.70 -6.02
N ARG A 376 -2.68 -4.53 -6.79
CA ARG A 376 -2.22 -5.90 -6.96
C ARG A 376 -0.95 -5.88 -7.79
N PRO A 377 0.04 -6.73 -7.48
CA PRO A 377 1.21 -6.85 -8.33
C PRO A 377 0.77 -7.25 -9.73
N VAL A 378 0.84 -6.31 -10.68
CA VAL A 378 0.70 -6.60 -12.11
C VAL A 378 2.07 -7.05 -12.59
N VAL A 379 2.17 -8.29 -13.05
CA VAL A 379 3.40 -8.78 -13.68
C VAL A 379 3.29 -8.51 -15.17
N SER A 380 3.91 -7.43 -15.65
CA SER A 380 4.00 -7.12 -17.07
C SER A 380 5.16 -7.88 -17.73
N ILE A 381 4.88 -8.53 -18.86
CA ILE A 381 5.77 -9.38 -19.63
C ILE A 381 5.62 -9.00 -21.10
N SER A 382 6.47 -8.10 -21.59
CA SER A 382 6.45 -7.69 -22.99
C SER A 382 7.52 -8.42 -23.81
N SER A 383 7.14 -9.05 -24.93
CA SER A 383 8.08 -9.59 -25.93
C SER A 383 7.45 -9.71 -27.31
N ALA A 384 8.19 -9.34 -28.36
CA ALA A 384 7.81 -9.59 -29.75
C ALA A 384 7.91 -11.08 -30.18
N ASP A 385 8.52 -11.91 -29.32
CA ASP A 385 8.89 -13.30 -29.58
C ASP A 385 8.11 -14.26 -28.67
N ASP A 386 7.36 -15.17 -29.28
CA ASP A 386 6.48 -16.12 -28.60
C ASP A 386 7.24 -17.06 -27.65
N VAL A 387 8.49 -17.40 -27.97
CA VAL A 387 9.34 -18.22 -27.11
C VAL A 387 9.67 -17.47 -25.82
N LEU A 388 10.13 -16.21 -25.94
CA LEU A 388 10.44 -15.39 -24.78
C LEU A 388 9.20 -15.04 -23.95
N LEU A 389 8.07 -14.85 -24.61
CA LEU A 389 6.78 -14.61 -23.95
C LEU A 389 6.37 -15.81 -23.10
N SER A 390 6.42 -17.03 -23.65
CA SER A 390 6.12 -18.27 -22.91
C SER A 390 7.05 -18.49 -21.71
N ILE A 391 8.35 -18.17 -21.87
CA ILE A 391 9.33 -18.24 -20.78
C ILE A 391 9.00 -17.23 -19.68
N GLY A 392 8.67 -15.98 -20.05
CA GLY A 392 8.28 -14.94 -19.11
C GLY A 392 7.06 -15.36 -18.29
N ILE A 393 6.00 -15.79 -18.98
CA ILE A 393 4.75 -16.23 -18.33
C ILE A 393 5.01 -17.42 -17.41
N GLY A 394 5.82 -18.39 -17.85
CA GLY A 394 6.24 -19.51 -17.01
C GLY A 394 7.01 -19.07 -15.76
N LYS A 395 7.78 -17.98 -15.80
CA LYS A 395 8.48 -17.41 -14.63
C LYS A 395 7.51 -16.81 -13.63
N ALA A 396 6.48 -16.14 -14.12
CA ALA A 396 5.48 -15.49 -13.31
C ALA A 396 4.49 -16.48 -12.68
N LEU A 397 3.93 -17.41 -13.47
CA LEU A 397 2.92 -18.36 -12.98
C LEU A 397 3.49 -19.54 -12.20
N PHE A 398 4.64 -20.07 -12.64
CA PHE A 398 5.12 -21.36 -12.18
C PHE A 398 6.58 -21.30 -11.68
N PRO A 399 6.93 -20.44 -10.71
CA PRO A 399 8.32 -20.25 -10.28
C PRO A 399 8.95 -21.51 -9.67
N SER A 400 8.15 -22.42 -9.12
CA SER A 400 8.59 -23.64 -8.42
C SER A 400 8.31 -24.95 -9.17
N ALA A 401 7.94 -24.88 -10.46
CA ALA A 401 7.63 -26.07 -11.25
C ALA A 401 8.82 -27.04 -11.37
N LYS A 402 8.52 -28.34 -11.26
CA LYS A 402 9.51 -29.45 -11.35
C LYS A 402 9.53 -30.12 -12.73
N SER A 403 8.54 -29.83 -13.56
CA SER A 403 8.38 -30.31 -14.93
C SER A 403 7.97 -29.15 -15.84
N ALA A 404 8.04 -29.35 -17.15
CA ALA A 404 7.52 -28.42 -18.16
C ALA A 404 6.78 -29.19 -19.26
N VAL A 405 5.81 -28.53 -19.89
CA VAL A 405 5.17 -28.99 -21.12
C VAL A 405 5.75 -28.19 -22.28
N LEU A 406 6.22 -28.88 -23.31
CA LEU A 406 6.83 -28.29 -24.51
C LEU A 406 5.95 -28.56 -25.72
N THR A 407 5.74 -27.55 -26.55
CA THR A 407 5.02 -27.68 -27.82
C THR A 407 5.59 -26.74 -28.89
N THR A 408 5.07 -26.85 -30.12
CA THR A 408 5.33 -25.88 -31.19
C THR A 408 4.01 -25.23 -31.60
N VAL A 409 4.09 -23.99 -32.08
CA VAL A 409 2.88 -23.19 -32.40
C VAL A 409 2.80 -22.85 -33.88
N ASP A 410 3.91 -22.99 -34.61
CA ASP A 410 4.02 -22.55 -36.01
C ASP A 410 3.33 -23.49 -37.01
N THR A 411 3.11 -24.76 -36.62
CA THR A 411 2.72 -25.83 -37.57
C THR A 411 1.35 -26.45 -37.28
N GLU A 412 0.91 -26.51 -36.02
CA GLU A 412 -0.42 -27.03 -35.66
C GLU A 412 -0.91 -26.48 -34.29
N THR A 413 -1.59 -25.35 -34.32
CA THR A 413 -2.17 -24.64 -33.16
C THR A 413 -3.06 -25.53 -32.28
N ALA A 414 -3.80 -26.47 -32.86
CA ALA A 414 -4.68 -27.41 -32.13
C ALA A 414 -3.92 -28.25 -31.09
N SER A 415 -2.67 -28.62 -31.38
CA SER A 415 -1.82 -29.36 -30.43
C SER A 415 -1.49 -28.53 -29.19
N ALA A 416 -1.26 -27.22 -29.36
CA ALA A 416 -1.00 -26.31 -28.26
C ALA A 416 -2.27 -26.03 -27.43
N ILE A 417 -3.45 -25.90 -28.06
CA ILE A 417 -4.75 -25.78 -27.35
C ILE A 417 -4.96 -27.01 -26.47
N THR A 418 -4.62 -28.19 -27.00
CA THR A 418 -4.69 -29.47 -26.28
C THR A 418 -3.68 -29.56 -25.13
N ALA A 419 -2.50 -28.96 -25.28
CA ALA A 419 -1.43 -29.01 -24.29
C ALA A 419 -1.68 -28.09 -23.07
N ALA A 420 -2.42 -26.98 -23.24
CA ALA A 420 -2.56 -25.97 -22.21
C ALA A 420 -3.28 -26.46 -20.93
N PRO A 421 -4.43 -27.16 -21.00
CA PRO A 421 -5.07 -27.75 -19.82
C PRO A 421 -4.19 -28.78 -19.10
N PHE A 422 -3.37 -29.53 -19.83
CA PHE A 422 -2.43 -30.48 -19.24
C PHE A 422 -1.33 -29.79 -18.45
N ALA A 423 -0.73 -28.73 -19.02
CA ALA A 423 0.28 -27.92 -18.33
C ALA A 423 -0.28 -27.31 -17.04
N PHE A 424 -1.52 -26.80 -17.09
CA PHE A 424 -2.22 -26.25 -15.94
C PHE A 424 -2.47 -27.32 -14.86
N GLN A 425 -2.99 -28.50 -15.23
CA GLN A 425 -3.22 -29.61 -14.30
C GLN A 425 -1.92 -30.10 -13.62
N LEU A 426 -0.79 -30.05 -14.32
CA LEU A 426 0.53 -30.36 -13.78
C LEU A 426 1.15 -29.25 -12.92
N LYS A 427 0.55 -28.06 -12.90
CA LYS A 427 1.13 -26.84 -12.32
C LYS A 427 2.52 -26.55 -12.93
N ALA A 428 2.64 -26.71 -14.24
CA ALA A 428 3.88 -26.62 -15.00
C ALA A 428 3.77 -25.55 -16.11
N PRO A 429 4.89 -24.89 -16.48
CA PRO A 429 4.89 -23.96 -17.60
C PRO A 429 4.66 -24.69 -18.92
N LEU A 430 3.83 -24.09 -19.79
CA LEU A 430 3.76 -24.38 -21.22
C LEU A 430 4.80 -23.52 -21.95
N LEU A 431 5.87 -24.12 -22.43
CA LEU A 431 6.93 -23.45 -23.17
C LEU A 431 6.83 -23.81 -24.66
N VAL A 432 6.98 -22.80 -25.52
CA VAL A 432 6.87 -22.99 -26.97
C VAL A 432 8.24 -22.87 -27.63
N SER A 433 8.47 -23.63 -28.70
CA SER A 433 9.58 -23.44 -29.62
C SER A 433 9.05 -23.03 -30.99
N SER A 434 9.86 -22.25 -31.73
CA SER A 434 9.60 -21.96 -33.14
C SER A 434 10.34 -22.96 -34.02
N GLY A 435 9.66 -23.48 -35.04
CA GLY A 435 10.17 -24.53 -35.93
C GLY A 435 10.28 -25.92 -35.30
N ALA A 436 10.90 -26.85 -36.04
CA ALA A 436 10.95 -28.28 -35.69
C ALA A 436 12.05 -28.67 -34.68
N ASP A 437 12.96 -27.74 -34.36
CA ASP A 437 14.03 -27.94 -33.38
C ASP A 437 13.67 -27.28 -32.04
N VAL A 438 14.24 -27.77 -30.94
CA VAL A 438 14.00 -27.16 -29.62
C VAL A 438 14.76 -25.83 -29.53
N ASP A 439 14.06 -24.76 -29.16
CA ASP A 439 14.69 -23.44 -29.05
C ASP A 439 15.71 -23.44 -27.91
N THR A 440 16.90 -22.90 -28.17
CA THR A 440 18.00 -22.88 -27.19
C THR A 440 17.66 -22.08 -25.94
N ARG A 441 16.76 -21.09 -26.04
CA ARG A 441 16.27 -20.28 -24.92
C ARG A 441 15.33 -21.08 -24.03
N VAL A 442 14.52 -21.97 -24.62
CA VAL A 442 13.71 -22.94 -23.85
C VAL A 442 14.63 -23.88 -23.08
N VAL A 443 15.66 -24.43 -23.73
CA VAL A 443 16.65 -25.29 -23.07
C VAL A 443 17.36 -24.56 -21.92
N ALA A 444 17.76 -23.31 -22.13
CA ALA A 444 18.37 -22.48 -21.09
C ALA A 444 17.43 -22.29 -19.89
N GLU A 445 16.15 -22.05 -20.13
CA GLU A 445 15.14 -21.90 -19.07
C GLU A 445 14.91 -23.19 -18.28
N LEU A 446 14.85 -24.34 -18.96
CA LEU A 446 14.74 -25.65 -18.30
C LEU A 446 15.93 -25.91 -17.36
N ILE A 447 17.16 -25.62 -17.82
CA ILE A 447 18.38 -25.76 -17.03
C ILE A 447 18.39 -24.80 -15.85
N ARG A 448 18.04 -23.53 -16.07
CA ARG A 448 17.95 -22.51 -15.01
C ARG A 448 17.02 -22.97 -13.89
N ARG A 449 15.90 -23.61 -14.24
CA ARG A 449 14.90 -24.15 -13.31
C ARG A 449 15.27 -25.51 -12.71
N LYS A 450 16.34 -26.15 -13.19
CA LYS A 450 16.72 -27.51 -12.83
C LYS A 450 15.60 -28.53 -13.15
N ILE A 451 14.85 -28.29 -14.23
CA ILE A 451 13.83 -29.23 -14.71
C ILE A 451 14.53 -30.39 -15.41
N THR A 452 14.26 -31.61 -14.94
CA THR A 452 14.83 -32.85 -15.49
C THR A 452 13.80 -33.71 -16.20
N LYS A 453 12.50 -33.38 -16.11
CA LYS A 453 11.42 -34.08 -16.80
C LYS A 453 10.58 -33.09 -17.62
N VAL A 454 10.39 -33.38 -18.90
CA VAL A 454 9.51 -32.60 -19.79
C VAL A 454 8.53 -33.49 -20.53
N TYR A 455 7.37 -32.93 -20.83
CA TYR A 455 6.34 -33.55 -21.66
C TYR A 455 6.32 -32.84 -23.01
N VAL A 456 6.56 -33.56 -24.10
CA VAL A 456 6.50 -32.97 -25.45
C VAL A 456 5.16 -33.31 -26.07
N VAL A 457 4.34 -32.29 -26.34
CA VAL A 457 2.97 -32.43 -26.85
C VAL A 457 2.89 -31.91 -28.28
N GLY A 458 2.46 -32.76 -29.20
CA GLY A 458 2.21 -32.40 -30.59
C GLY A 458 2.37 -33.56 -31.56
N SER A 459 1.96 -33.34 -32.81
CA SER A 459 2.01 -34.34 -33.88
C SER A 459 3.45 -34.65 -34.30
N ASP A 460 3.70 -35.86 -34.83
CA ASP A 460 5.05 -36.35 -35.12
C ASP A 460 5.83 -35.50 -36.14
N PHE A 461 5.13 -34.94 -37.12
CA PHE A 461 5.75 -34.09 -38.14
C PHE A 461 6.25 -32.74 -37.58
N GLN A 462 5.84 -32.34 -36.38
CA GLN A 462 6.22 -31.04 -35.80
C GLN A 462 7.64 -31.04 -35.21
N PHE A 463 8.23 -32.21 -34.95
CA PHE A 463 9.49 -32.32 -34.22
C PHE A 463 10.54 -33.09 -35.01
N SER A 464 11.73 -32.51 -35.13
CA SER A 464 12.88 -33.19 -35.72
C SER A 464 13.48 -34.22 -34.76
N ALA A 465 14.27 -35.17 -35.28
CA ALA A 465 15.08 -36.05 -34.43
C ALA A 465 16.08 -35.26 -33.56
N LYS A 466 16.54 -34.10 -34.06
CA LYS A 466 17.46 -33.22 -33.35
C LYS A 466 16.81 -32.63 -32.10
N TYR A 467 15.52 -32.29 -32.14
CA TYR A 467 14.72 -31.81 -31.00
C TYR A 467 14.93 -32.69 -29.75
N PHE A 468 14.70 -33.99 -29.90
CA PHE A 468 14.83 -34.96 -28.81
C PHE A 468 16.29 -35.21 -28.42
N SER A 469 17.20 -35.20 -29.39
CA SER A 469 18.62 -35.40 -29.12
C SER A 469 19.22 -34.28 -28.24
N GLU A 470 18.80 -33.03 -28.44
CA GLU A 470 19.28 -31.87 -27.67
C GLU A 470 18.83 -31.90 -26.22
N LEU A 471 17.56 -32.27 -25.97
CA LEU A 471 17.04 -32.46 -24.61
C LEU A 471 17.77 -33.61 -23.89
N LYS A 472 17.99 -34.73 -24.58
CA LYS A 472 18.70 -35.90 -24.04
C LYS A 472 20.16 -35.58 -23.68
N LYS A 473 20.87 -34.81 -24.52
CA LYS A 473 22.25 -34.35 -24.24
C LYS A 473 22.35 -33.57 -22.92
N ARG A 474 21.28 -32.87 -22.54
CA ARG A 474 21.20 -32.10 -21.28
C ARG A 474 20.64 -32.90 -20.09
N LYS A 475 20.54 -34.24 -20.22
CA LYS A 475 19.99 -35.14 -19.20
C LYS A 475 18.53 -34.82 -18.82
N ILE A 476 17.76 -34.31 -19.78
CA ILE A 476 16.32 -34.07 -19.63
C ILE A 476 15.58 -35.29 -20.14
N THR A 477 14.79 -35.93 -19.27
CA THR A 477 13.90 -37.04 -19.62
C THR A 477 12.67 -36.50 -20.35
N VAL A 478 12.41 -37.04 -21.54
CA VAL A 478 11.28 -36.65 -22.38
C VAL A 478 10.20 -37.73 -22.32
N GLU A 479 8.98 -37.33 -21.99
CA GLU A 479 7.77 -38.12 -22.16
C GLU A 479 6.98 -37.55 -23.35
N ARG A 480 6.79 -38.34 -24.41
CA ARG A 480 6.12 -37.86 -25.62
C ARG A 480 4.62 -38.16 -25.55
N LEU A 481 3.81 -37.11 -25.64
CA LEU A 481 2.36 -37.19 -25.80
C LEU A 481 2.02 -36.73 -27.22
N GLY A 482 2.15 -37.63 -28.18
CA GLY A 482 2.05 -37.31 -29.59
C GLY A 482 1.51 -38.46 -30.44
N GLY A 483 1.35 -38.19 -31.73
CA GLY A 483 1.00 -39.18 -32.73
C GLY A 483 0.94 -38.57 -34.13
N ALA A 484 0.39 -39.31 -35.10
CA ALA A 484 0.40 -38.90 -36.50
C ALA A 484 -0.39 -37.62 -36.81
N ASN A 485 -1.34 -37.22 -35.95
CA ASN A 485 -2.21 -36.07 -36.13
C ASN A 485 -2.79 -35.57 -34.79
N ARG A 486 -3.43 -34.41 -34.77
CA ARG A 486 -4.08 -33.81 -33.58
C ARG A 486 -5.01 -34.74 -32.79
N TYR A 487 -5.72 -35.67 -33.44
CA TYR A 487 -6.63 -36.58 -32.74
C TYR A 487 -5.85 -37.61 -31.91
N ALA A 488 -4.73 -38.10 -32.45
CA ALA A 488 -3.82 -38.97 -31.71
C ALA A 488 -3.11 -38.22 -30.57
N VAL A 489 -2.76 -36.95 -30.79
CA VAL A 489 -2.23 -36.07 -29.73
C VAL A 489 -3.25 -35.91 -28.60
N ALA A 490 -4.51 -35.58 -28.94
CA ALA A 490 -5.60 -35.43 -27.98
C ALA A 490 -5.86 -36.72 -27.19
N GLU A 491 -5.84 -37.88 -27.85
CA GLU A 491 -5.96 -39.17 -27.17
C GLU A 491 -4.81 -39.43 -26.18
N ALA A 492 -3.57 -39.11 -26.57
CA ALA A 492 -2.40 -39.28 -25.71
C ALA A 492 -2.46 -38.35 -24.50
N VAL A 493 -2.80 -37.07 -24.70
CA VAL A 493 -2.95 -36.09 -23.62
C VAL A 493 -4.11 -36.48 -22.69
N ALA A 494 -5.25 -36.90 -23.23
CA ALA A 494 -6.37 -37.38 -22.42
C ALA A 494 -6.03 -38.63 -21.59
N GLY A 495 -5.11 -39.48 -22.06
CA GLY A 495 -4.59 -40.60 -21.28
C GLY A 495 -3.68 -40.19 -20.11
N ALA A 496 -3.04 -39.03 -20.19
CA ALA A 496 -2.16 -38.47 -19.16
C ALA A 496 -2.89 -37.47 -18.22
N MET A 497 -4.13 -37.11 -18.54
CA MET A 497 -4.95 -36.14 -17.81
C MET A 497 -6.09 -36.79 -17.04
N LYS A 498 -6.58 -36.07 -16.03
CA LYS A 498 -7.83 -36.38 -15.32
C LYS A 498 -8.94 -35.42 -15.74
N GLY A 499 -10.19 -35.86 -15.64
CA GLY A 499 -11.39 -35.06 -15.91
C GLY A 499 -12.16 -35.54 -17.14
N ALA A 500 -13.44 -35.21 -17.20
CA ALA A 500 -14.26 -35.47 -18.38
C ALA A 500 -13.77 -34.61 -19.55
N PRO A 501 -13.65 -35.14 -20.77
CA PRO A 501 -13.18 -34.37 -21.91
C PRO A 501 -14.17 -33.26 -22.31
N ILE A 502 -13.63 -32.23 -22.96
CA ILE A 502 -14.36 -31.19 -23.69
C ILE A 502 -14.16 -31.50 -25.17
N LEU A 503 -15.25 -31.64 -25.89
CA LEU A 503 -15.28 -31.95 -27.32
C LEU A 503 -15.47 -30.65 -28.11
N VAL A 504 -14.57 -30.38 -29.05
CA VAL A 504 -14.55 -29.16 -29.87
C VAL A 504 -14.46 -29.48 -31.37
N SER A 505 -14.85 -28.53 -32.23
CA SER A 505 -14.74 -28.68 -33.68
C SER A 505 -13.39 -28.18 -34.20
N ASN A 506 -12.88 -28.84 -35.24
CA ASN A 506 -11.72 -28.32 -35.98
C ASN A 506 -12.01 -26.97 -36.66
N GLN A 507 -13.27 -26.66 -36.92
CA GLN A 507 -13.66 -25.38 -37.51
C GLN A 507 -13.49 -24.23 -36.52
N ASP A 508 -13.52 -24.52 -35.21
CA ASP A 508 -13.41 -23.51 -34.14
C ASP A 508 -11.96 -23.19 -33.73
N VAL A 509 -10.93 -23.78 -34.36
CA VAL A 509 -9.52 -23.63 -33.89
C VAL A 509 -9.12 -22.15 -33.76
N SER A 510 -9.47 -21.33 -34.74
CA SER A 510 -9.16 -19.90 -34.75
C SER A 510 -9.89 -19.15 -33.63
N SER A 511 -11.16 -19.50 -33.39
CA SER A 511 -12.04 -18.85 -32.40
C SER A 511 -11.73 -19.31 -30.97
N LEU A 512 -11.24 -20.54 -30.80
CA LEU A 512 -10.81 -21.10 -29.51
C LEU A 512 -9.42 -20.67 -29.09
N LEU A 513 -8.55 -20.28 -30.03
CA LEU A 513 -7.19 -19.87 -29.70
C LEU A 513 -7.17 -18.68 -28.71
N PRO A 514 -7.90 -17.56 -28.92
CA PRO A 514 -8.05 -16.49 -27.92
C PRO A 514 -8.58 -16.94 -26.56
N LEU A 515 -9.25 -18.09 -26.50
CA LEU A 515 -9.91 -18.63 -25.32
C LEU A 515 -9.09 -19.75 -24.65
N ALA A 516 -7.93 -20.10 -25.19
CA ALA A 516 -7.16 -21.26 -24.76
C ALA A 516 -6.68 -21.19 -23.30
N SER A 517 -6.47 -19.99 -22.75
CA SER A 517 -6.20 -19.85 -21.30
C SER A 517 -7.41 -20.19 -20.44
N ALA A 518 -8.62 -19.80 -20.85
CA ALA A 518 -9.83 -20.13 -20.11
C ALA A 518 -10.06 -21.66 -20.16
N LEU A 519 -9.91 -22.26 -21.34
CA LEU A 519 -9.90 -23.73 -21.50
C LEU A 519 -8.83 -24.41 -20.64
N ALA A 520 -7.64 -23.81 -20.49
CA ALA A 520 -6.59 -24.35 -19.64
C ALA A 520 -7.02 -24.45 -18.17
N THR A 521 -7.71 -23.42 -17.66
CA THR A 521 -8.19 -23.38 -16.27
C THR A 521 -9.32 -24.38 -15.99
N ALA A 522 -10.07 -24.81 -17.02
CA ALA A 522 -11.02 -25.90 -16.88
C ALA A 522 -10.33 -27.21 -16.45
N SER A 523 -9.02 -27.35 -16.70
CA SER A 523 -8.20 -28.50 -16.31
C SER A 523 -8.76 -29.85 -16.80
N ARG A 524 -9.41 -29.85 -17.96
CA ARG A 524 -10.05 -31.01 -18.60
C ARG A 524 -9.40 -31.33 -19.95
N PRO A 525 -9.37 -32.61 -20.38
CA PRO A 525 -8.84 -32.97 -21.70
C PRO A 525 -9.63 -32.34 -22.85
N ILE A 526 -8.95 -31.82 -23.88
CA ILE A 526 -9.60 -31.36 -25.12
C ILE A 526 -9.56 -32.48 -26.16
N LEU A 527 -10.70 -32.78 -26.78
CA LEU A 527 -10.84 -33.71 -27.89
C LEU A 527 -11.39 -33.00 -29.13
N TRP A 528 -10.89 -33.39 -30.30
CA TRP A 528 -11.26 -32.76 -31.58
C TRP A 528 -12.22 -33.63 -32.39
N THR A 529 -13.14 -32.97 -33.08
CA THR A 529 -14.01 -33.54 -34.11
C THR A 529 -13.64 -33.06 -35.50
N ALA A 530 -13.96 -33.86 -36.52
CA ALA A 530 -13.90 -33.45 -37.92
C ALA A 530 -15.30 -33.02 -38.39
N SER A 531 -15.40 -32.38 -39.57
CA SER A 531 -16.70 -32.10 -40.18
C SER A 531 -17.49 -33.41 -40.34
N GLY A 532 -18.64 -33.50 -39.68
CA GLY A 532 -19.58 -34.62 -39.77
C GLY A 532 -19.14 -35.95 -39.16
N VAL A 533 -17.95 -36.07 -38.57
CA VAL A 533 -17.44 -37.37 -38.07
C VAL A 533 -16.65 -37.23 -36.76
N ILE A 534 -16.88 -38.16 -35.82
CA ILE A 534 -16.03 -38.38 -34.65
C ILE A 534 -14.83 -39.26 -35.05
N PRO A 535 -13.59 -38.73 -35.02
CA PRO A 535 -12.41 -39.51 -35.38
C PRO A 535 -12.22 -40.73 -34.45
N ARG A 536 -11.64 -41.80 -34.98
CA ARG A 536 -11.47 -43.08 -34.24
C ARG A 536 -10.75 -42.89 -32.89
N GLN A 537 -9.73 -42.04 -32.84
CA GLN A 537 -8.98 -41.72 -31.62
C GLN A 537 -9.87 -41.03 -30.58
N THR A 538 -10.65 -40.04 -31.01
CA THR A 538 -11.63 -39.35 -30.17
C THR A 538 -12.68 -40.34 -29.63
N ALA A 539 -13.24 -41.19 -30.50
CA ALA A 539 -14.21 -42.21 -30.10
C ALA A 539 -13.66 -43.18 -29.03
N ARG A 540 -12.37 -43.56 -29.11
CA ARG A 540 -11.72 -44.40 -28.08
C ARG A 540 -11.61 -43.71 -26.71
N VAL A 541 -11.47 -42.39 -26.66
CA VAL A 541 -11.48 -41.64 -25.39
C VAL A 541 -12.90 -41.55 -24.85
N LEU A 542 -13.88 -41.25 -25.71
CA LEU A 542 -15.28 -41.16 -25.31
C LEU A 542 -15.78 -42.49 -24.74
N ALA A 543 -15.48 -43.61 -25.39
CA ALA A 543 -15.91 -44.95 -24.96
C ALA A 543 -15.40 -45.37 -23.56
N ARG A 544 -14.31 -44.76 -23.07
CA ARG A 544 -13.76 -45.04 -21.73
C ARG A 544 -14.09 -43.95 -20.69
N THR A 545 -14.82 -42.92 -21.08
CA THR A 545 -15.19 -41.80 -20.21
C THR A 545 -16.49 -42.14 -19.48
N LYS A 546 -16.51 -41.94 -18.16
CA LYS A 546 -17.67 -42.26 -17.29
C LYS A 546 -18.53 -41.06 -16.90
N SER A 547 -18.05 -39.84 -17.16
CA SER A 547 -18.70 -38.58 -16.79
C SER A 547 -19.25 -37.90 -18.03
N PRO A 548 -20.31 -37.08 -17.90
CA PRO A 548 -20.81 -36.31 -19.03
C PRO A 548 -19.68 -35.45 -19.59
N ILE A 549 -19.50 -35.56 -20.90
CA ILE A 549 -18.57 -34.72 -21.66
C ILE A 549 -19.22 -33.35 -21.86
N SER A 550 -18.44 -32.33 -22.21
CA SER A 550 -19.01 -31.05 -22.65
C SER A 550 -18.75 -30.86 -24.14
N LEU A 551 -19.78 -30.48 -24.89
CA LEU A 551 -19.69 -30.12 -26.30
C LEU A 551 -19.60 -28.60 -26.41
N VAL A 552 -18.50 -28.07 -26.95
CA VAL A 552 -18.21 -26.63 -26.97
C VAL A 552 -17.79 -26.21 -28.37
N GLY A 553 -18.41 -25.16 -28.90
CA GLY A 553 -18.09 -24.59 -30.21
C GLY A 553 -19.29 -23.85 -30.83
N VAL A 554 -19.15 -23.39 -32.07
CA VAL A 554 -20.29 -22.82 -32.80
C VAL A 554 -21.20 -23.96 -33.28
N ALA A 555 -22.51 -23.84 -33.08
CA ALA A 555 -23.47 -24.92 -33.31
C ALA A 555 -23.40 -25.48 -34.75
N ASP A 556 -23.29 -24.60 -35.74
CA ASP A 556 -23.21 -24.93 -37.17
C ASP A 556 -21.94 -25.72 -37.54
N HIS A 557 -20.93 -25.73 -36.68
CA HIS A 557 -19.70 -26.51 -36.89
C HIS A 557 -19.84 -27.98 -36.46
N PHE A 558 -21.00 -28.37 -35.91
CA PHE A 558 -21.34 -29.74 -35.53
C PHE A 558 -22.59 -30.20 -36.29
N GLU A 559 -22.41 -31.10 -37.25
CA GLU A 559 -23.53 -31.73 -37.96
C GLU A 559 -24.37 -32.59 -37.00
N GLU A 560 -25.69 -32.62 -37.19
CA GLU A 560 -26.61 -33.43 -36.36
C GLU A 560 -26.23 -34.93 -36.37
N SER A 561 -25.71 -35.41 -37.50
CA SER A 561 -25.21 -36.78 -37.68
C SER A 561 -24.05 -37.11 -36.73
N LEU A 562 -23.23 -36.11 -36.36
CA LEU A 562 -22.15 -36.25 -35.39
C LEU A 562 -22.70 -36.19 -33.97
N VAL A 563 -23.61 -35.25 -33.68
CA VAL A 563 -24.22 -35.10 -32.35
C VAL A 563 -24.96 -36.38 -31.95
N ALA A 564 -25.65 -37.02 -32.89
CA ALA A 564 -26.33 -38.30 -32.69
C ALA A 564 -25.38 -39.48 -32.34
N GLN A 565 -24.06 -39.34 -32.51
CA GLN A 565 -23.06 -40.34 -32.11
C GLN A 565 -22.53 -40.14 -30.69
N LEU A 566 -22.91 -39.04 -30.02
CA LEU A 566 -22.48 -38.75 -28.65
C LEU A 566 -23.31 -39.55 -27.62
N PRO A 567 -22.79 -39.76 -26.39
CA PRO A 567 -23.57 -40.34 -25.30
C PRO A 567 -24.83 -39.50 -25.01
N ASP A 568 -25.92 -40.12 -24.57
CA ASP A 568 -27.18 -39.41 -24.27
C ASP A 568 -27.06 -38.37 -23.14
N ASP A 569 -26.06 -38.52 -22.26
CA ASP A 569 -25.77 -37.63 -21.14
C ASP A 569 -24.47 -36.83 -21.43
N PHE A 570 -24.64 -35.68 -22.07
CA PHE A 570 -23.57 -34.69 -22.27
C PHE A 570 -24.07 -33.27 -22.01
N GLU A 571 -23.14 -32.40 -21.63
CA GLU A 571 -23.38 -30.97 -21.44
C GLU A 571 -23.22 -30.26 -22.79
N ASP A 572 -24.31 -29.75 -23.36
CA ASP A 572 -24.28 -29.00 -24.62
C ASP A 572 -24.07 -27.51 -24.35
N LEU A 573 -22.86 -27.03 -24.61
CA LEU A 573 -22.44 -25.62 -24.48
C LEU A 573 -22.13 -25.02 -25.87
N ARG A 574 -22.81 -25.50 -26.91
CA ARG A 574 -22.71 -24.90 -28.24
C ARG A 574 -23.37 -23.53 -28.25
N SER A 575 -22.76 -22.63 -29.02
CA SER A 575 -23.18 -21.24 -29.17
C SER A 575 -23.70 -20.97 -30.57
N LEU A 576 -24.53 -19.94 -30.72
CA LEU A 576 -25.03 -19.53 -32.05
C LEU A 576 -23.96 -18.84 -32.89
N ASP A 577 -22.94 -18.26 -32.26
CA ASP A 577 -21.88 -17.49 -32.90
C ASP A 577 -20.59 -17.48 -32.06
N GLU A 578 -19.53 -16.89 -32.61
CA GLU A 578 -18.23 -16.79 -31.94
C GLU A 578 -18.26 -15.97 -30.65
N ALA A 579 -19.20 -15.02 -30.52
CA ALA A 579 -19.34 -14.22 -29.31
C ALA A 579 -19.92 -15.06 -28.16
N GLY A 580 -20.93 -15.89 -28.44
CA GLY A 580 -21.48 -16.85 -27.50
C GLY A 580 -20.47 -17.94 -27.11
N LEU A 581 -19.55 -18.31 -28.01
CA LEU A 581 -18.49 -19.28 -27.71
C LEU A 581 -17.60 -18.81 -26.56
N ALA A 582 -17.26 -17.53 -26.51
CA ALA A 582 -16.48 -16.97 -25.40
C ALA A 582 -17.18 -17.14 -24.05
N VAL A 583 -18.49 -16.87 -24.00
CA VAL A 583 -19.32 -17.04 -22.79
C VAL A 583 -19.36 -18.50 -22.36
N ALA A 584 -19.60 -19.42 -23.30
CA ALA A 584 -19.64 -20.86 -23.03
C ALA A 584 -18.31 -21.39 -22.47
N VAL A 585 -17.17 -20.89 -22.97
CA VAL A 585 -15.85 -21.25 -22.44
C VAL A 585 -15.60 -20.63 -21.05
N GLU A 586 -16.12 -19.45 -20.78
CA GLU A 586 -16.01 -18.83 -19.45
C GLU A 586 -16.78 -19.61 -18.37
N GLU A 587 -17.95 -20.16 -18.70
CA GLU A 587 -18.72 -21.01 -17.77
C GLU A 587 -17.94 -22.27 -17.32
N LEU A 588 -17.01 -22.75 -18.15
CA LEU A 588 -16.16 -23.90 -17.85
C LEU A 588 -14.94 -23.53 -16.98
N SER A 589 -14.63 -22.25 -16.82
CA SER A 589 -13.42 -21.79 -16.14
C SER A 589 -13.55 -21.85 -14.62
N ILE A 590 -12.49 -22.27 -13.94
CA ILE A 590 -12.40 -22.15 -12.48
C ILE A 590 -11.79 -20.77 -12.18
N PRO A 591 -12.38 -19.93 -11.30
CA PRO A 591 -11.86 -18.61 -11.00
C PRO A 591 -10.56 -18.68 -10.17
N GLN A 592 -9.45 -19.02 -10.81
CA GLN A 592 -8.09 -18.93 -10.27
C GLN A 592 -7.09 -18.61 -11.40
N ALA A 593 -6.43 -17.45 -11.30
CA ALA A 593 -5.43 -16.90 -12.23
C ALA A 593 -5.94 -16.67 -13.69
N ARG A 594 -5.97 -15.41 -14.12
CA ARG A 594 -6.44 -14.93 -15.42
C ARG A 594 -5.29 -14.11 -15.96
N VAL A 595 -4.68 -14.59 -17.03
CA VAL A 595 -3.67 -13.82 -17.76
C VAL A 595 -4.45 -12.98 -18.77
N ALA A 596 -4.14 -11.70 -18.91
CA ALA A 596 -4.80 -10.80 -19.84
C ALA A 596 -3.77 -10.31 -20.84
N VAL A 597 -4.12 -10.28 -22.13
CA VAL A 597 -3.15 -10.00 -23.19
C VAL A 597 -3.59 -8.82 -24.04
N SER A 598 -2.72 -7.83 -24.23
CA SER A 598 -2.95 -6.75 -25.19
C SER A 598 -2.54 -7.17 -26.61
N GLY A 599 -3.34 -6.81 -27.61
CA GLY A 599 -2.99 -7.08 -29.01
C GLY A 599 -3.35 -5.96 -29.99
N GLU A 600 -2.34 -5.52 -30.75
CA GLU A 600 -2.43 -5.25 -32.19
C GLU A 600 -1.30 -6.01 -32.95
N ALA A 601 -1.30 -7.35 -32.94
CA ALA A 601 -0.53 -8.16 -33.91
C ALA A 601 -0.86 -9.67 -33.84
N SER A 602 -1.30 -10.22 -34.97
CA SER A 602 -1.49 -11.63 -35.39
C SER A 602 -1.81 -12.68 -34.31
N ALA A 603 -3.00 -13.27 -34.43
CA ALA A 603 -3.57 -14.33 -33.61
C ALA A 603 -2.90 -15.72 -33.74
N SER A 604 -1.58 -15.88 -33.59
CA SER A 604 -0.95 -17.21 -33.73
C SER A 604 -0.58 -17.90 -32.40
N THR A 605 -0.16 -17.15 -31.38
CA THR A 605 0.36 -17.75 -30.12
C THR A 605 -0.12 -17.05 -28.84
N ILE A 606 -0.81 -15.91 -29.00
CA ILE A 606 -1.08 -14.99 -27.90
C ILE A 606 -2.30 -15.43 -27.07
N GLY A 607 -3.31 -16.02 -27.72
CA GLY A 607 -4.54 -16.50 -27.07
C GLY A 607 -4.35 -17.65 -26.08
N PHE A 608 -3.22 -18.37 -26.16
CA PHE A 608 -2.83 -19.41 -25.19
C PHE A 608 -2.68 -18.87 -23.76
N PHE A 609 -2.51 -17.57 -23.64
CA PHE A 609 -2.19 -16.91 -22.40
C PHE A 609 -3.24 -15.89 -22.01
N GLY A 610 -4.46 -15.89 -22.54
CA GLY A 610 -5.53 -15.03 -22.03
C GLY A 610 -6.41 -14.39 -23.09
N PRO A 611 -7.60 -13.89 -22.70
CA PRO A 611 -8.44 -13.10 -23.60
C PRO A 611 -7.70 -11.83 -24.05
N GLN A 612 -7.97 -11.43 -25.29
CA GLN A 612 -7.48 -10.16 -25.82
C GLN A 612 -8.21 -9.00 -25.16
N VAL A 613 -7.46 -8.05 -24.59
CA VAL A 613 -7.98 -6.82 -23.98
C VAL A 613 -7.29 -5.64 -24.65
N GLN A 614 -8.06 -4.72 -25.26
CA GLN A 614 -7.49 -3.49 -25.83
C GLN A 614 -6.82 -2.65 -24.74
N LEU A 615 -5.67 -2.04 -25.05
CA LEU A 615 -4.85 -1.28 -24.10
C LEU A 615 -5.64 -0.16 -23.38
N LEU A 616 -6.59 0.45 -24.09
CA LEU A 616 -7.45 1.54 -23.59
C LEU A 616 -8.61 1.07 -22.68
N ALA A 617 -8.93 -0.22 -22.66
CA ALA A 617 -9.99 -0.81 -21.83
C ALA A 617 -9.45 -1.57 -20.60
N LEU A 618 -8.14 -1.47 -20.36
CA LEU A 618 -7.44 -2.25 -19.33
C LEU A 618 -7.93 -1.90 -17.92
N SER A 619 -8.15 -0.62 -17.61
CA SER A 619 -8.65 -0.21 -16.29
C SER A 619 -10.02 -0.82 -15.99
N ASP A 620 -10.94 -0.78 -16.96
CA ASP A 620 -12.30 -1.28 -16.80
C ASP A 620 -12.33 -2.81 -16.67
N TYR A 621 -11.47 -3.52 -17.42
CA TYR A 621 -11.31 -4.97 -17.29
C TYR A 621 -10.70 -5.37 -15.94
N LEU A 622 -9.75 -4.60 -15.42
CA LEU A 622 -9.13 -4.82 -14.11
C LEU A 622 -10.13 -4.61 -12.96
N ASP A 623 -11.03 -3.64 -13.10
CA ASP A 623 -12.09 -3.37 -12.13
C ASP A 623 -13.22 -4.42 -12.19
N ALA A 624 -13.48 -5.00 -13.37
CA ALA A 624 -14.49 -6.05 -13.56
C ALA A 624 -14.07 -7.45 -13.07
N HIS A 625 -12.76 -7.72 -12.92
CA HIS A 625 -12.22 -9.05 -12.54
C HIS A 625 -11.34 -9.02 -11.28
N PRO A 626 -11.88 -8.58 -10.13
CA PRO A 626 -11.14 -8.28 -8.92
C PRO A 626 -10.72 -9.53 -8.12
N GLU A 627 -10.82 -10.75 -8.64
CA GLU A 627 -10.49 -12.01 -7.95
C GLU A 627 -9.13 -12.60 -8.36
N THR A 628 -8.39 -11.97 -9.28
CA THR A 628 -7.32 -12.67 -10.00
C THR A 628 -5.92 -12.04 -9.99
N LEU A 629 -4.86 -12.89 -10.00
CA LEU A 629 -3.48 -12.53 -10.38
C LEU A 629 -3.45 -12.34 -11.90
N ILE A 630 -3.11 -11.13 -12.35
CA ILE A 630 -3.11 -10.77 -13.77
C ILE A 630 -1.66 -10.60 -14.22
N ILE A 631 -1.23 -11.53 -15.09
CA ILE A 631 0.00 -11.38 -15.85
C ILE A 631 -0.38 -10.71 -17.16
N TYR A 632 0.29 -9.62 -17.47
CA TYR A 632 0.05 -8.87 -18.69
C TYR A 632 1.12 -9.24 -19.70
N ALA A 633 0.76 -9.99 -20.74
CA ALA A 633 1.67 -10.31 -21.83
C ALA A 633 1.48 -9.28 -22.95
N ILE A 634 2.54 -8.67 -23.49
CA ILE A 634 2.42 -7.70 -24.60
C ILE A 634 3.35 -8.13 -25.74
N ARG A 635 2.79 -8.37 -26.93
CA ARG A 635 3.61 -8.51 -28.15
C ARG A 635 3.78 -7.15 -28.80
N LEU A 636 4.97 -6.57 -28.69
CA LEU A 636 5.28 -5.24 -29.21
C LEU A 636 5.65 -5.30 -30.70
N LYS A 637 5.15 -4.36 -31.50
CA LYS A 637 5.85 -3.95 -32.72
C LYS A 637 7.13 -3.20 -32.32
N SER A 638 8.18 -3.26 -33.14
CA SER A 638 9.53 -2.75 -32.79
C SER A 638 9.57 -1.25 -32.46
N ASP A 639 8.53 -0.50 -32.78
CA ASP A 639 8.36 0.95 -32.62
C ASP A 639 7.56 1.39 -31.37
N GLU A 640 6.88 0.49 -30.66
CA GLU A 640 5.97 0.83 -29.55
C GLU A 640 6.59 0.69 -28.14
N VAL A 641 7.85 0.27 -28.04
CA VAL A 641 8.60 0.05 -26.78
C VAL A 641 8.62 1.31 -25.88
N SER A 642 8.50 2.49 -26.47
CA SER A 642 8.58 3.79 -25.81
C SER A 642 7.36 4.13 -24.95
N GLN A 643 6.16 3.69 -25.34
CA GLN A 643 4.91 4.13 -24.70
C GLN A 643 4.59 3.36 -23.41
N ILE A 644 5.06 2.13 -23.26
CA ILE A 644 4.76 1.28 -22.08
C ILE A 644 5.55 1.69 -20.84
N ARG A 645 6.77 2.21 -20.99
CA ARG A 645 7.55 2.75 -19.86
C ARG A 645 6.88 3.94 -19.17
N ALA A 646 5.92 4.60 -19.83
CA ALA A 646 5.18 5.72 -19.27
C ALA A 646 3.94 5.28 -18.46
N LEU A 647 3.51 4.02 -18.57
CA LEU A 647 2.34 3.46 -17.88
C LEU A 647 2.69 2.54 -16.70
N SER A 648 3.91 1.99 -16.67
CA SER A 648 4.49 1.26 -15.50
C SER A 648 5.05 2.23 -14.47
#